data_AF-A0AAV1TL55-F1
#
_entry.id   AF-A0AAV1TL55-F1
#
_cell.length_a   1.000
_cell.length_b   1.000
_cell.length_c   1.000
_cell.angle_alpha   90.00
_cell.angle_beta   90.00
_cell.angle_gamma   90.00
#
_symmetry.space_group_name_H-M   'P 1'
#
loop_
_entity.id
_entity.type
_entity.pdbx_description
1 polymer ?
#
loop_
_entity_poly.entity_id
_entity_poly.type
_entity_poly.pdbx_seq_one_letter_code
_entity_poly.pdbx_strand_id
1 'polypeptide(L)'
;MSEAQDVLRYWFDGDQTETHRSKWFAPEGSDKQKQTDVEVANRFGSLLTRAEANELESWSTESPDSCVALILVLDQFSRHIYRARNVAEQKCEQLKRNDAHALAVVEQHLLANRWHETLPVPRFVFALMPLRHSPTPERLDTVLAAIEACRQVQEQHGKLLEKFRRTTTDRRQHLRGSLKDETEVSADEDILERVFSETDESDMPRHRLYRALDEYLKQMRAHEHSHMAVSLSGGVDSMVVAYLLHKLREKHGKFTVVAVHLDYGNRPESRAECDYVRRWCNKFGIVFHVRRIEEMKRATTRRDGYERISRTIRYTTYADVMQKYNIPGMCFGHHRGDVQENVISNMMKGLSLLDLNGMQASSTVNGVRIWRPLLDFDKDVIFEFAHRYGVPYFKDTTPKWSTRGKLRNHLVPLLRDMYGDGFLNNLSALGAESTQCADLVHSQVLTPIMESVGQSDVAVWVDCRLLLNQPFFVWKEVFREVCHSIMGNSMVRDKPLHELIQKLARLEASSVNTAKHKDKEAETGSWITLKKGNRSLLTTCKHLIIFRDRFFPLEAYVAPLQPISAGVAYLFGPWKVQTELLDEDHAIVQELRNRKPLTVWDIVRDNGVSYVFPNAPQLVVDCSARFQALRAVQKSITDVMPIVSSSGAFDVVSTGDVSSKWVHATVTYSG
;
A
#
# COMPACT_ATOMS: atom_id res chain seq x y z
N MET A 1 31.15 -26.64 -55.15
CA MET A 1 30.84 -26.18 -53.78
C MET A 1 32.16 -25.85 -53.12
N SER A 2 32.26 -24.77 -52.34
CA SER A 2 33.51 -24.50 -51.62
C SER A 2 33.76 -25.59 -50.58
N GLU A 3 35.03 -25.91 -50.32
CA GLU A 3 35.40 -26.92 -49.31
C GLU A 3 34.84 -26.56 -47.92
N ALA A 4 34.76 -25.28 -47.59
CA ALA A 4 34.14 -24.77 -46.37
C ALA A 4 32.63 -25.11 -46.28
N GLN A 5 31.91 -25.02 -47.40
CA GLN A 5 30.50 -25.42 -47.45
C GLN A 5 30.34 -26.92 -47.25
N ASP A 6 31.26 -27.75 -47.76
CA ASP A 6 31.19 -29.21 -47.58
C ASP A 6 31.34 -29.61 -46.10
N VAL A 7 32.24 -28.93 -45.37
CA VAL A 7 32.42 -29.10 -43.92
C VAL A 7 31.13 -28.76 -43.16
N LEU A 8 30.54 -27.59 -43.45
CA LEU A 8 29.32 -27.15 -42.77
C LEU A 8 28.13 -28.07 -43.06
N ARG A 9 27.97 -28.50 -44.32
CA ARG A 9 26.88 -29.41 -44.68
C ARG A 9 27.03 -30.77 -44.00
N TYR A 10 28.24 -31.33 -43.99
CA TYR A 10 28.47 -32.61 -43.33
C TYR A 10 28.16 -32.57 -41.83
N TRP A 11 28.51 -31.45 -41.18
CA TRP A 11 28.38 -31.32 -39.73
C TRP A 11 27.00 -30.86 -39.25
N PHE A 12 26.29 -30.04 -40.04
CA PHE A 12 25.04 -29.41 -39.62
C PHE A 12 23.79 -29.80 -40.41
N ASP A 13 23.91 -30.34 -41.62
CA ASP A 13 22.73 -30.74 -42.40
C ASP A 13 22.18 -32.10 -41.92
N GLY A 14 20.87 -32.29 -42.03
CA GLY A 14 20.15 -33.50 -41.62
C GLY A 14 19.23 -33.27 -40.43
N ASP A 15 18.69 -34.36 -39.86
CA ASP A 15 17.90 -34.30 -38.64
C ASP A 15 18.81 -33.98 -37.45
N GLN A 16 18.62 -32.80 -36.85
CA GLN A 16 19.41 -32.29 -35.72
C GLN A 16 19.36 -33.20 -34.49
N THR A 17 18.24 -33.88 -34.27
CA THR A 17 18.07 -34.85 -33.17
C THR A 17 18.91 -36.10 -33.37
N GLU A 18 19.04 -36.54 -34.63
CA GLU A 18 19.88 -37.67 -35.01
C GLU A 18 21.36 -37.30 -35.04
N THR A 19 21.71 -36.11 -35.56
CA THR A 19 23.08 -35.57 -35.54
C THR A 19 23.59 -35.34 -34.13
N HIS A 20 22.73 -34.88 -33.22
CA HIS A 20 23.08 -34.73 -31.80
C HIS A 20 23.50 -36.05 -31.16
N ARG A 21 22.77 -37.14 -31.45
CA ARG A 21 23.00 -38.48 -30.87
C ARG A 21 24.12 -39.27 -31.56
N SER A 22 24.42 -38.95 -32.82
CA SER A 22 25.38 -39.71 -33.64
C SER A 22 26.73 -39.02 -33.84
N LYS A 23 26.76 -37.69 -34.03
CA LYS A 23 27.96 -36.92 -34.39
C LYS A 23 28.41 -35.94 -33.31
N TRP A 24 27.51 -35.12 -32.75
CA TRP A 24 27.88 -33.99 -31.88
C TRP A 24 28.23 -34.38 -30.44
N PHE A 25 27.49 -35.31 -29.84
CA PHE A 25 27.67 -35.72 -28.44
C PHE A 25 27.50 -37.24 -28.27
N ALA A 26 28.03 -38.02 -29.22
CA ALA A 26 28.03 -39.48 -29.11
C ALA A 26 28.85 -39.93 -27.87
N PRO A 27 28.37 -40.92 -27.09
CA PRO A 27 29.11 -41.43 -25.95
C PRO A 27 30.50 -41.94 -26.36
N GLU A 28 31.51 -41.66 -25.54
CA GLU A 28 32.88 -42.06 -25.81
C GLU A 28 33.01 -43.59 -25.89
N GLY A 29 33.64 -44.09 -26.95
CA GLY A 29 33.80 -45.52 -27.22
C GLY A 29 32.61 -46.21 -27.90
N SER A 30 31.51 -45.50 -28.14
CA SER A 30 30.33 -46.06 -28.83
C SER A 30 30.60 -46.40 -30.31
N ASP A 31 29.87 -47.37 -30.86
CA ASP A 31 30.02 -47.78 -32.27
C ASP A 31 29.72 -46.62 -33.24
N LYS A 32 28.79 -45.73 -32.87
CA LYS A 32 28.46 -44.53 -33.65
C LYS A 32 29.61 -43.52 -33.66
N GLN A 33 30.32 -43.35 -32.53
CA GLN A 33 31.51 -42.48 -32.48
C GLN A 33 32.63 -43.06 -33.36
N LYS A 34 32.89 -44.37 -33.28
CA LYS A 34 33.90 -45.04 -34.11
C LYS A 34 33.58 -44.93 -35.61
N GLN A 35 32.31 -45.08 -35.99
CA GLN A 35 31.87 -44.91 -37.37
C GLN A 35 32.09 -43.47 -37.86
N THR A 36 31.75 -42.48 -37.04
CA THR A 36 31.97 -41.05 -37.34
C THR A 36 33.46 -40.71 -37.42
N ASP A 37 34.29 -41.27 -36.54
CA ASP A 37 35.75 -41.09 -36.54
C ASP A 37 36.36 -41.53 -37.88
N VAL A 38 35.97 -42.71 -38.37
CA VAL A 38 36.44 -43.25 -39.67
C VAL A 38 35.94 -42.42 -40.84
N GLU A 39 34.67 -42.00 -40.82
CA GLU A 39 34.09 -41.20 -41.89
C GLU A 39 34.76 -39.82 -42.02
N VAL A 40 34.94 -39.11 -40.88
CA VAL A 40 35.61 -37.81 -40.84
C VAL A 40 37.07 -37.94 -41.25
N ALA A 41 37.77 -39.00 -40.82
CA ALA A 41 39.15 -39.27 -41.22
C ALA A 41 39.33 -39.49 -42.72
N ASN A 42 38.43 -40.25 -43.34
CA ASN A 42 38.48 -40.52 -44.77
C ASN A 42 38.11 -39.29 -45.61
N ARG A 43 37.12 -38.50 -45.18
CA ARG A 43 36.58 -37.39 -45.96
C ARG A 43 37.35 -36.09 -45.79
N PHE A 44 37.78 -35.76 -44.58
CA PHE A 44 38.37 -34.45 -44.24
C PHE A 44 39.82 -34.53 -43.77
N GLY A 45 40.45 -35.71 -43.82
CA GLY A 45 41.83 -35.91 -43.39
C GLY A 45 42.85 -35.04 -44.14
N SER A 46 42.68 -34.84 -45.45
CA SER A 46 43.53 -33.96 -46.26
C SER A 46 43.27 -32.48 -45.96
N LEU A 47 42.03 -32.12 -45.62
CA LEU A 47 41.64 -30.75 -45.27
C LEU A 47 42.24 -30.33 -43.93
N LEU A 48 42.27 -31.22 -42.93
CA LEU A 48 42.97 -30.98 -41.68
C LEU A 48 44.46 -30.71 -41.91
N THR A 49 45.14 -31.51 -42.74
CA THR A 49 46.57 -31.32 -43.03
C THR A 49 46.85 -29.95 -43.66
N ARG A 50 45.96 -29.46 -44.52
CA ARG A 50 46.05 -28.11 -45.11
C ARG A 50 45.77 -27.00 -44.08
N ALA A 51 44.80 -27.21 -43.18
CA ALA A 51 44.55 -26.30 -42.07
C ALA A 51 45.76 -26.21 -41.12
N GLU A 52 46.40 -27.34 -40.84
CA GLU A 52 47.62 -27.43 -40.02
C GLU A 52 48.85 -26.78 -40.67
N ALA A 53 48.87 -26.72 -42.01
CA ALA A 53 49.86 -25.99 -42.79
C ALA A 53 49.53 -24.50 -43.00
N ASN A 54 48.45 -24.00 -42.38
CA ASN A 54 47.94 -22.62 -42.51
C ASN A 54 47.57 -22.25 -43.96
N GLU A 55 47.23 -23.22 -44.80
CA GLU A 55 46.81 -22.97 -46.18
C GLU A 55 45.34 -22.51 -46.28
N LEU A 56 44.59 -22.61 -45.18
CA LEU A 56 43.16 -22.26 -45.09
C LEU A 56 42.91 -20.96 -44.31
N GLU A 57 43.93 -20.15 -44.03
CA GLU A 57 43.80 -18.90 -43.26
C GLU A 57 42.82 -17.90 -43.87
N SER A 58 42.67 -17.90 -45.21
CA SER A 58 41.68 -17.06 -45.87
C SER A 58 40.26 -17.31 -45.37
N TRP A 59 39.95 -18.52 -44.88
CA TRP A 59 38.62 -18.86 -44.36
C TRP A 59 38.29 -18.10 -43.08
N SER A 60 39.29 -17.71 -42.28
CA SER A 60 39.07 -16.99 -41.01
C SER A 60 38.56 -15.57 -41.23
N THR A 61 38.77 -14.99 -42.41
CA THR A 61 38.44 -13.58 -42.73
C THR A 61 37.42 -13.41 -43.86
N GLU A 62 37.19 -14.43 -44.69
CA GLU A 62 36.30 -14.35 -45.85
C GLU A 62 34.81 -14.20 -45.49
N SER A 63 34.32 -15.00 -44.54
CA SER A 63 32.91 -14.99 -44.12
C SER A 63 32.69 -15.65 -42.76
N PRO A 64 31.54 -15.40 -42.09
CA PRO A 64 31.17 -16.12 -40.87
C PRO A 64 31.16 -17.64 -41.06
N ASP A 65 30.67 -18.10 -42.22
CA ASP A 65 30.51 -19.53 -42.51
C ASP A 65 31.87 -20.23 -42.74
N SER A 66 32.76 -19.62 -43.52
CA SER A 66 34.12 -20.15 -43.71
C SER A 66 34.91 -20.14 -42.40
N CYS A 67 34.71 -19.13 -41.56
CA CYS A 67 35.35 -19.03 -40.24
C CYS A 67 34.92 -20.19 -39.33
N VAL A 68 33.61 -20.47 -39.26
CA VAL A 68 33.08 -21.63 -38.51
C VAL A 68 33.58 -22.95 -39.09
N ALA A 69 33.68 -23.09 -40.41
CA ALA A 69 34.22 -24.30 -41.04
C ALA A 69 35.69 -24.54 -40.63
N LEU A 70 36.51 -23.49 -40.61
CA LEU A 70 37.90 -23.59 -40.15
C LEU A 70 37.99 -24.01 -38.68
N ILE A 71 37.16 -23.41 -37.81
CA ILE A 71 37.06 -23.78 -36.39
C ILE A 71 36.68 -25.26 -36.23
N LEU A 72 35.71 -25.75 -37.00
CA LEU A 72 35.31 -27.16 -36.96
C LEU A 72 36.44 -28.11 -37.37
N VAL A 73 37.19 -27.76 -38.41
CA VAL A 73 38.33 -28.58 -38.88
C VAL A 73 39.40 -28.66 -37.78
N LEU A 74 39.74 -27.53 -37.18
CA LEU A 74 40.81 -27.42 -36.17
C LEU A 74 40.41 -28.00 -34.80
N ASP A 75 39.18 -27.82 -34.32
CA ASP A 75 38.77 -28.27 -32.98
C ASP A 75 38.00 -29.61 -32.97
N GLN A 76 36.98 -29.77 -33.83
CA GLN A 76 36.14 -30.98 -33.79
C GLN A 76 36.71 -32.11 -34.65
N PHE A 77 37.02 -31.85 -35.92
CA PHE A 77 37.45 -32.91 -36.85
C PHE A 77 38.84 -33.42 -36.50
N SER A 78 39.75 -32.55 -36.05
CA SER A 78 41.07 -32.95 -35.56
C SER A 78 40.97 -34.08 -34.53
N ARG A 79 40.06 -33.96 -33.54
CA ARG A 79 39.84 -34.97 -32.51
C ARG A 79 39.32 -36.29 -33.09
N HIS A 80 38.39 -36.26 -34.05
CA HIS A 80 37.88 -37.45 -34.74
C HIS A 80 38.98 -38.14 -35.56
N ILE A 81 39.76 -37.37 -36.32
CA ILE A 81 40.83 -37.86 -37.20
C ILE A 81 41.95 -38.52 -36.38
N TYR A 82 42.39 -37.87 -35.30
CA TYR A 82 43.42 -38.44 -34.43
C TYR A 82 42.91 -39.59 -33.54
N ARG A 83 41.61 -39.68 -33.28
CA ARG A 83 41.01 -40.88 -32.66
C ARG A 83 41.02 -42.05 -33.64
N ALA A 84 40.67 -41.86 -34.91
CA ALA A 84 40.69 -42.91 -35.94
C ALA A 84 42.11 -43.44 -36.24
N ARG A 85 43.12 -42.55 -36.29
CA ARG A 85 44.50 -42.91 -36.67
C ARG A 85 45.32 -43.63 -35.59
N ASN A 86 44.82 -43.68 -34.34
CA ASN A 86 45.40 -44.43 -33.22
C ASN A 86 46.91 -44.17 -32.91
N VAL A 87 47.42 -42.96 -33.19
CA VAL A 87 48.81 -42.56 -32.89
C VAL A 87 48.87 -41.90 -31.51
N ALA A 88 49.65 -42.41 -30.55
CA ALA A 88 49.57 -41.96 -29.15
C ALA A 88 50.41 -40.70 -28.83
N GLU A 89 51.65 -40.61 -29.32
CA GLU A 89 52.59 -39.52 -28.92
C GLU A 89 52.44 -38.24 -29.77
N GLN A 90 52.35 -38.37 -31.09
CA GLN A 90 52.23 -37.22 -32.02
C GLN A 90 50.85 -36.53 -31.94
N LYS A 91 49.86 -37.24 -31.38
CA LYS A 91 48.48 -36.80 -31.17
C LYS A 91 48.34 -35.69 -30.13
N CYS A 92 49.14 -35.71 -29.06
CA CYS A 92 48.98 -34.76 -27.97
C CYS A 92 49.49 -33.35 -28.36
N GLU A 93 50.64 -33.26 -29.03
CA GLU A 93 51.23 -31.97 -29.40
C GLU A 93 50.53 -31.31 -30.59
N GLN A 94 50.13 -32.08 -31.61
CA GLN A 94 49.42 -31.50 -32.74
C GLN A 94 47.99 -31.07 -32.39
N LEU A 95 47.28 -31.82 -31.53
CA LEU A 95 45.98 -31.37 -31.00
C LEU A 95 46.10 -30.07 -30.20
N LYS A 96 47.14 -29.90 -29.37
CA LYS A 96 47.37 -28.64 -28.66
C LYS A 96 47.61 -27.47 -29.61
N ARG A 97 48.36 -27.69 -30.70
CA ARG A 97 48.57 -26.67 -31.74
C ARG A 97 47.27 -26.30 -32.45
N ASN A 98 46.47 -27.29 -32.80
CA ASN A 98 45.17 -27.07 -33.45
C ASN A 98 44.19 -26.36 -32.52
N ASP A 99 44.18 -26.71 -31.23
CA ASP A 99 43.37 -26.04 -30.20
C ASP A 99 43.79 -24.57 -30.05
N ALA A 100 45.10 -24.28 -30.01
CA ALA A 100 45.60 -22.90 -29.94
C ALA A 100 45.25 -22.10 -31.20
N HIS A 101 45.30 -22.75 -32.38
CA HIS A 101 44.93 -22.13 -33.65
C HIS A 101 43.42 -21.84 -33.71
N ALA A 102 42.57 -22.82 -33.39
CA ALA A 102 41.11 -22.62 -33.34
C ALA A 102 40.74 -21.49 -32.38
N LEU A 103 41.41 -21.42 -31.23
CA LEU A 103 41.22 -20.37 -30.24
C LEU A 103 41.59 -18.97 -30.77
N ALA A 104 42.73 -18.86 -31.47
CA ALA A 104 43.14 -17.61 -32.10
C ALA A 104 42.13 -17.15 -33.16
N VAL A 105 41.61 -18.07 -33.97
CA VAL A 105 40.57 -17.77 -34.98
C VAL A 105 39.29 -17.26 -34.32
N VAL A 106 38.87 -17.86 -33.21
CA VAL A 106 37.69 -17.42 -32.46
C VAL A 106 37.88 -16.01 -31.89
N GLU A 107 39.00 -15.74 -31.22
CA GLU A 107 39.23 -14.46 -30.56
C GLU A 107 39.48 -13.32 -31.57
N GLN A 108 40.35 -13.56 -32.56
CA GLN A 108 40.82 -12.52 -33.49
C GLN A 108 39.84 -12.24 -34.64
N HIS A 109 38.98 -13.21 -34.99
CA HIS A 109 38.07 -13.06 -36.12
C HIS A 109 36.60 -13.22 -35.71
N LEU A 110 36.19 -14.33 -35.09
CA LEU A 110 34.78 -14.58 -34.79
C LEU A 110 34.18 -13.58 -33.78
N LEU A 111 34.88 -13.34 -32.67
CA LEU A 111 34.46 -12.42 -31.62
C LEU A 111 34.71 -10.96 -32.02
N ALA A 112 35.90 -10.66 -32.57
CA ALA A 112 36.28 -9.31 -32.98
C ALA A 112 35.32 -8.72 -34.03
N ASN A 113 34.89 -9.53 -35.02
CA ASN A 113 33.92 -9.12 -36.03
C ASN A 113 32.45 -9.32 -35.61
N ARG A 114 32.19 -9.76 -34.38
CA ARG A 114 30.84 -10.07 -33.85
C ARG A 114 30.03 -11.05 -34.68
N TRP A 115 30.69 -11.92 -35.44
CA TRP A 115 30.00 -12.87 -36.31
C TRP A 115 29.14 -13.87 -35.52
N HIS A 116 29.57 -14.24 -34.32
CA HIS A 116 28.82 -15.09 -33.40
C HIS A 116 27.40 -14.58 -33.08
N GLU A 117 27.14 -13.27 -33.13
CA GLU A 117 25.80 -12.69 -32.85
C GLU A 117 24.76 -13.03 -33.93
N THR A 118 25.22 -13.42 -35.14
CA THR A 118 24.37 -13.65 -36.31
C THR A 118 24.28 -15.13 -36.72
N LEU A 119 25.02 -16.01 -36.05
CA LEU A 119 25.08 -17.42 -36.40
C LEU A 119 23.81 -18.17 -35.96
N PRO A 120 23.33 -19.16 -36.75
CA PRO A 120 22.34 -20.13 -36.30
C PRO A 120 22.84 -20.88 -35.05
N VAL A 121 21.94 -21.23 -34.13
CA VAL A 121 22.30 -21.82 -32.83
C VAL A 121 23.26 -23.01 -32.90
N PRO A 122 23.06 -24.01 -33.77
CA PRO A 122 24.02 -25.10 -33.88
C PRO A 122 25.43 -24.61 -34.23
N ARG A 123 25.54 -23.68 -35.19
CA ARG A 123 26.83 -23.10 -35.59
C ARG A 123 27.43 -22.24 -34.48
N PHE A 124 26.62 -21.45 -33.80
CA PHE A 124 27.02 -20.65 -32.64
C PHE A 124 27.66 -21.50 -31.54
N VAL A 125 27.04 -22.62 -31.18
CA VAL A 125 27.57 -23.52 -30.13
C VAL A 125 28.96 -24.04 -30.52
N PHE A 126 29.10 -24.58 -31.73
CA PHE A 126 30.37 -25.15 -32.19
C PHE A 126 31.45 -24.11 -32.48
N ALA A 127 31.08 -22.90 -32.89
CA ALA A 127 32.02 -21.81 -33.09
C ALA A 127 32.66 -21.34 -31.77
N LEU A 128 31.97 -21.51 -30.63
CA LEU A 128 32.48 -21.15 -29.30
C LEU A 128 33.09 -22.34 -28.53
N MET A 129 33.03 -23.57 -29.06
CA MET A 129 33.60 -24.77 -28.41
C MET A 129 35.09 -24.64 -28.07
N PRO A 130 35.96 -24.02 -28.89
CA PRO A 130 37.37 -23.83 -28.52
C PRO A 130 37.57 -23.04 -27.21
N LEU A 131 36.73 -22.03 -26.96
CA LEU A 131 36.79 -21.25 -25.71
C LEU A 131 36.37 -22.10 -24.49
N ARG A 132 35.40 -23.00 -24.67
CA ARG A 132 34.95 -23.93 -23.62
C ARG A 132 36.01 -24.96 -23.27
N HIS A 133 36.82 -25.39 -24.24
CA HIS A 133 37.93 -26.32 -24.02
C HIS A 133 39.15 -25.65 -23.34
N SER A 134 39.11 -24.34 -23.12
CA SER A 134 40.20 -23.56 -22.52
C SER A 134 40.12 -23.52 -20.98
N PRO A 135 41.26 -23.53 -20.26
CA PRO A 135 41.27 -23.55 -18.79
C PRO A 135 41.13 -22.17 -18.11
N THR A 136 40.94 -21.06 -18.85
CA THR A 136 40.89 -19.71 -18.26
C THR A 136 39.44 -19.26 -17.94
N PRO A 137 39.14 -18.83 -16.69
CA PRO A 137 37.82 -18.35 -16.29
C PRO A 137 37.25 -17.24 -17.19
N GLU A 138 38.08 -16.31 -17.67
CA GLU A 138 37.67 -15.15 -18.47
C GLU A 138 37.03 -15.56 -19.81
N ARG A 139 37.52 -16.67 -20.40
CA ARG A 139 36.98 -17.22 -21.64
C ARG A 139 35.65 -17.92 -21.40
N LEU A 140 35.50 -18.60 -20.26
CA LEU A 140 34.24 -19.23 -19.87
C LEU A 140 33.16 -18.19 -19.59
N ASP A 141 33.52 -17.07 -18.93
CA ASP A 141 32.62 -15.95 -18.71
C ASP A 141 32.16 -15.32 -20.04
N THR A 142 33.08 -15.20 -21.02
CA THR A 142 32.76 -14.74 -22.38
C THR A 142 31.75 -15.66 -23.07
N VAL A 143 31.93 -16.98 -22.96
CA VAL A 143 30.98 -17.97 -23.51
C VAL A 143 29.62 -17.87 -22.83
N LEU A 144 29.58 -17.78 -21.49
CA LEU A 144 28.32 -17.65 -20.74
C LEU A 144 27.57 -16.36 -21.08
N ALA A 145 28.28 -15.25 -21.21
CA ALA A 145 27.71 -13.97 -21.63
C ALA A 145 27.11 -14.05 -23.05
N ALA A 146 27.82 -14.67 -23.99
CA ALA A 146 27.34 -14.87 -25.35
C ALA A 146 26.09 -15.79 -25.41
N ILE A 147 26.07 -16.86 -24.60
CA ILE A 147 24.92 -17.77 -24.50
C ILE A 147 23.68 -17.02 -23.96
N GLU A 148 23.83 -16.23 -22.90
CA GLU A 148 22.71 -15.50 -22.32
C GLU A 148 22.17 -14.43 -23.29
N ALA A 149 23.06 -13.73 -24.01
CA ALA A 149 22.66 -12.78 -25.06
C ALA A 149 21.88 -13.48 -26.19
N CYS A 150 22.37 -14.62 -26.67
CA CYS A 150 21.68 -15.43 -27.69
C CYS A 150 20.30 -15.90 -27.19
N ARG A 151 20.20 -16.36 -25.94
CA ARG A 151 18.94 -16.79 -25.30
C ARG A 151 17.92 -15.66 -25.25
N GLN A 152 18.34 -14.45 -24.89
CA GLN A 152 17.46 -13.28 -24.86
C GLN A 152 16.92 -12.93 -26.25
N VAL A 153 17.77 -12.94 -27.27
CA VAL A 153 17.36 -12.69 -28.67
C VAL A 153 16.39 -13.77 -29.14
N GLN A 154 16.66 -15.05 -28.86
CA GLN A 154 15.75 -16.14 -29.21
C GLN A 154 14.41 -16.04 -28.48
N GLU A 155 14.39 -15.63 -27.22
CA GLU A 155 13.15 -15.42 -26.48
C GLU A 155 12.33 -14.27 -27.09
N GLN A 156 12.99 -13.18 -27.50
CA GLN A 156 12.35 -12.06 -28.21
C GLN A 156 11.78 -12.50 -29.56
N HIS A 157 12.57 -13.21 -30.37
CA HIS A 157 12.12 -13.76 -31.65
C HIS A 157 10.99 -14.79 -31.47
N GLY A 158 11.07 -15.64 -30.47
CA GLY A 158 10.02 -16.61 -30.13
C GLY A 158 8.72 -15.93 -29.76
N LYS A 159 8.77 -14.85 -28.96
CA LYS A 159 7.60 -14.02 -28.65
C LYS A 159 7.02 -13.35 -29.90
N LEU A 160 7.87 -12.86 -30.81
CA LEU A 160 7.45 -12.25 -32.07
C LEU A 160 6.80 -13.26 -33.01
N LEU A 161 7.42 -14.43 -33.20
CA LEU A 161 6.89 -15.52 -34.02
C LEU A 161 5.59 -16.06 -33.44
N GLU A 162 5.48 -16.18 -32.12
CA GLU A 162 4.25 -16.61 -31.47
C GLU A 162 3.14 -15.56 -31.63
N LYS A 163 3.48 -14.26 -31.53
CA LYS A 163 2.56 -13.15 -31.84
C LYS A 163 2.07 -13.25 -33.29
N PHE A 164 2.97 -13.46 -34.25
CA PHE A 164 2.65 -13.58 -35.68
C PHE A 164 1.88 -14.86 -36.02
N ARG A 165 2.24 -16.00 -35.41
CA ARG A 165 1.52 -17.28 -35.55
C ARG A 165 0.09 -17.12 -35.09
N ARG A 166 -0.12 -16.48 -33.95
CA ARG A 166 -1.44 -16.23 -33.39
C ARG A 166 -2.28 -15.34 -34.32
N THR A 167 -1.78 -14.17 -34.71
CA THR A 167 -2.51 -13.28 -35.65
C THR A 167 -2.80 -13.94 -37.00
N THR A 168 -1.89 -14.77 -37.49
CA THR A 168 -2.10 -15.56 -38.72
C THR A 168 -3.14 -16.65 -38.53
N THR A 169 -3.18 -17.30 -37.36
CA THR A 169 -4.17 -18.33 -37.02
C THR A 169 -5.56 -17.72 -36.87
N ASP A 170 -5.65 -16.58 -36.19
CA ASP A 170 -6.89 -15.81 -36.01
C ASP A 170 -7.43 -15.37 -37.38
N ARG A 171 -6.57 -14.84 -38.25
CA ARG A 171 -6.94 -14.49 -39.63
C ARG A 171 -7.37 -15.71 -40.45
N ARG A 172 -6.70 -16.85 -40.29
CA ARG A 172 -7.08 -18.11 -40.96
C ARG A 172 -8.43 -18.63 -40.48
N GLN A 173 -8.72 -18.55 -39.19
CA GLN A 173 -10.01 -18.92 -38.61
C GLN A 173 -11.11 -17.95 -39.07
N HIS A 174 -10.85 -16.65 -39.09
CA HIS A 174 -11.78 -15.65 -39.61
C HIS A 174 -12.11 -15.88 -41.10
N LEU A 175 -11.11 -16.18 -41.93
CA LEU A 175 -11.32 -16.54 -43.34
C LEU A 175 -12.03 -17.89 -43.55
N ARG A 176 -11.89 -18.84 -42.61
CA ARG A 176 -12.62 -20.12 -42.63
C ARG A 176 -14.02 -20.04 -42.00
N GLY A 177 -14.28 -19.01 -41.20
CA GLY A 177 -15.42 -18.88 -40.29
C GLY A 177 -16.55 -17.97 -40.79
N SER A 178 -16.86 -17.96 -42.10
CA SER A 178 -18.19 -17.52 -42.58
C SER A 178 -19.30 -18.54 -42.25
N LEU A 179 -19.02 -19.55 -41.43
CA LEU A 179 -19.99 -20.50 -40.88
C LEU A 179 -19.66 -20.73 -39.39
N LYS A 180 -20.47 -20.09 -38.53
CA LYS A 180 -20.77 -20.34 -37.09
C LYS A 180 -19.72 -21.08 -36.24
N ASP A 181 -19.13 -20.37 -35.27
CA ASP A 181 -19.43 -20.58 -33.83
C ASP A 181 -18.80 -19.45 -32.98
N GLU A 182 -19.60 -18.88 -32.07
CA GLU A 182 -19.24 -17.79 -31.16
C GLU A 182 -18.63 -18.33 -29.85
N THR A 183 -17.41 -18.84 -29.87
CA THR A 183 -16.65 -19.07 -28.62
C THR A 183 -15.16 -19.12 -28.91
N GLU A 184 -14.47 -18.01 -28.60
CA GLU A 184 -13.04 -17.83 -28.29
C GLU A 184 -12.53 -16.53 -28.92
N VAL A 185 -12.87 -15.41 -28.27
CA VAL A 185 -12.20 -14.13 -28.52
C VAL A 185 -10.85 -14.17 -27.80
N SER A 186 -9.78 -14.31 -28.57
CA SER A 186 -8.37 -14.22 -28.13
C SER A 186 -8.13 -12.93 -27.34
N ALA A 187 -7.81 -13.07 -26.05
CA ALA A 187 -7.65 -11.97 -25.08
C ALA A 187 -6.36 -11.13 -25.23
N ASP A 188 -5.61 -11.28 -26.31
CA ASP A 188 -4.23 -10.77 -26.40
C ASP A 188 -3.91 -10.02 -27.72
N GLU A 189 -4.84 -9.24 -28.25
CA GLU A 189 -4.41 -8.10 -29.08
C GLU A 189 -3.69 -7.07 -28.20
N ASP A 190 -2.65 -6.43 -28.71
CA ASP A 190 -2.02 -5.30 -27.99
C ASP A 190 -3.10 -4.24 -27.77
N ILE A 191 -3.47 -3.96 -26.52
CA ILE A 191 -4.52 -2.97 -26.19
C ILE A 191 -4.21 -1.62 -26.81
N LEU A 192 -2.92 -1.29 -26.98
CA LEU A 192 -2.44 -0.07 -27.64
C LEU A 192 -2.81 0.02 -29.12
N GLU A 193 -3.10 -1.10 -29.78
CA GLU A 193 -3.46 -1.21 -31.20
C GLU A 193 -4.98 -1.38 -31.42
N ARG A 194 -5.78 -1.61 -30.37
CA ARG A 194 -7.24 -1.70 -30.49
C ARG A 194 -7.84 -0.34 -30.86
N VAL A 195 -8.45 -0.28 -32.04
CA VAL A 195 -9.40 0.79 -32.40
C VAL A 195 -10.63 0.62 -31.52
N PHE A 196 -11.17 1.72 -30.99
CA PHE A 196 -12.38 1.70 -30.15
C PHE A 196 -13.59 1.23 -30.96
N SER A 197 -13.82 -0.09 -31.05
CA SER A 197 -14.97 -0.67 -31.74
C SER A 197 -16.26 -0.42 -30.97
N GLU A 198 -17.35 -0.25 -31.71
CA GLU A 198 -18.71 -0.26 -31.14
C GLU A 198 -19.12 -1.72 -30.93
N THR A 199 -19.62 -2.02 -29.73
CA THR A 199 -20.16 -3.32 -29.36
C THR A 199 -21.67 -3.21 -29.23
N ASP A 200 -22.40 -4.32 -29.38
CA ASP A 200 -23.82 -4.33 -29.09
C ASP A 200 -24.03 -4.19 -27.57
N GLU A 201 -24.59 -3.06 -27.16
CA GLU A 201 -24.84 -2.72 -25.75
C GLU A 201 -26.30 -2.96 -25.35
N SER A 202 -27.15 -3.49 -26.23
CA SER A 202 -28.59 -3.63 -26.02
C SER A 202 -28.95 -4.48 -24.79
N ASP A 203 -28.12 -5.45 -24.45
CA ASP A 203 -28.29 -6.33 -23.30
C ASP A 203 -27.61 -5.84 -22.01
N MET A 204 -26.84 -4.74 -22.06
CA MET A 204 -26.06 -4.24 -20.93
C MET A 204 -26.90 -3.99 -19.66
N PRO A 205 -28.13 -3.45 -19.73
CA PRO A 205 -28.99 -3.29 -18.55
C PRO A 205 -29.38 -4.61 -17.86
N ARG A 206 -29.21 -5.76 -18.52
CA ARG A 206 -29.44 -7.09 -17.95
C ARG A 206 -28.20 -7.64 -17.25
N HIS A 207 -27.01 -7.10 -17.55
CA HIS A 207 -25.76 -7.56 -16.95
C HIS A 207 -25.69 -7.27 -15.45
N ARG A 208 -25.19 -8.23 -14.67
CA ARG A 208 -25.08 -8.13 -13.21
C ARG A 208 -24.31 -6.91 -12.71
N LEU A 209 -23.16 -6.60 -13.32
CA LEU A 209 -22.37 -5.41 -12.96
C LEU A 209 -23.09 -4.10 -13.22
N TYR A 210 -23.85 -4.00 -14.31
CA TYR A 210 -24.62 -2.80 -14.61
C TYR A 210 -25.69 -2.57 -13.55
N ARG A 211 -26.47 -3.62 -13.22
CA ARG A 211 -27.51 -3.55 -12.19
C ARG A 211 -26.93 -3.22 -10.81
N ALA A 212 -25.80 -3.82 -10.46
CA ALA A 212 -25.15 -3.58 -9.19
C ALA A 212 -24.64 -2.13 -9.08
N LEU A 213 -23.99 -1.60 -10.12
CA LEU A 213 -23.56 -0.20 -10.10
C LEU A 213 -24.76 0.75 -10.13
N ASP A 214 -25.83 0.42 -10.86
CA ASP A 214 -27.07 1.21 -10.85
C ASP A 214 -27.66 1.33 -9.44
N GLU A 215 -27.81 0.21 -8.72
CA GLU A 215 -28.27 0.21 -7.33
C GLU A 215 -27.32 0.94 -6.39
N TYR A 216 -26.01 0.72 -6.56
CA TYR A 216 -25.00 1.40 -5.76
C TYR A 216 -25.06 2.93 -5.93
N LEU A 217 -25.27 3.42 -7.15
CA LEU A 217 -25.43 4.85 -7.43
C LEU A 217 -26.72 5.43 -6.83
N LYS A 218 -27.82 4.64 -6.74
CA LYS A 218 -29.03 5.05 -6.02
C LYS A 218 -28.75 5.21 -4.52
N GLN A 219 -28.08 4.22 -3.92
CA GLN A 219 -27.72 4.25 -2.50
C GLN A 219 -26.84 5.45 -2.14
N MET A 220 -25.88 5.78 -3.03
CA MET A 220 -25.00 6.93 -2.86
C MET A 220 -25.60 8.27 -3.33
N ARG A 221 -26.89 8.28 -3.70
CA ARG A 221 -27.62 9.47 -4.18
C ARG A 221 -26.89 10.23 -5.29
N ALA A 222 -26.35 9.49 -6.26
CA ALA A 222 -25.55 10.06 -7.35
C ALA A 222 -26.28 11.19 -8.13
N HIS A 223 -27.62 11.14 -8.18
CA HIS A 223 -28.46 12.17 -8.80
C HIS A 223 -28.40 13.56 -8.14
N GLU A 224 -27.94 13.65 -6.89
CA GLU A 224 -27.75 14.93 -6.18
C GLU A 224 -26.40 15.59 -6.52
N HIS A 225 -25.55 14.91 -7.29
CA HIS A 225 -24.16 15.31 -7.55
C HIS A 225 -23.92 15.58 -9.03
N SER A 226 -23.24 16.68 -9.33
CA SER A 226 -22.88 17.04 -10.71
C SER A 226 -21.64 16.30 -11.24
N HIS A 227 -20.83 15.74 -10.34
CA HIS A 227 -19.56 15.09 -10.68
C HIS A 227 -19.35 13.81 -9.87
N MET A 228 -18.79 12.79 -10.52
CA MET A 228 -18.45 11.51 -9.92
C MET A 228 -17.01 11.15 -10.30
N ALA A 229 -16.19 10.68 -9.36
CA ALA A 229 -14.80 10.33 -9.65
C ALA A 229 -14.53 8.83 -9.69
N VAL A 230 -13.53 8.44 -10.48
CA VAL A 230 -12.95 7.09 -10.48
C VAL A 230 -11.43 7.15 -10.46
N SER A 231 -10.81 6.34 -9.60
CA SER A 231 -9.36 6.11 -9.63
C SER A 231 -9.03 5.16 -10.78
N LEU A 232 -8.45 5.69 -11.86
CA LEU A 232 -8.25 4.98 -13.12
C LEU A 232 -6.79 4.54 -13.25
N SER A 233 -6.49 3.26 -13.03
CA SER A 233 -5.13 2.71 -13.16
C SER A 233 -4.81 2.23 -14.58
N GLY A 234 -5.84 2.03 -15.42
CA GLY A 234 -5.72 1.42 -16.74
C GLY A 234 -5.91 -0.11 -16.73
N GLY A 235 -5.99 -0.74 -15.55
CA GLY A 235 -6.35 -2.15 -15.41
C GLY A 235 -7.86 -2.38 -15.57
N VAL A 236 -8.24 -3.64 -15.84
CA VAL A 236 -9.62 -4.04 -16.20
C VAL A 236 -10.67 -3.53 -15.22
N ASP A 237 -10.42 -3.67 -13.92
CA ASP A 237 -11.38 -3.31 -12.89
C ASP A 237 -11.72 -1.81 -12.93
N SER A 238 -10.71 -0.95 -13.05
CA SER A 238 -10.90 0.50 -13.09
C SER A 238 -11.52 0.99 -14.40
N MET A 239 -11.19 0.35 -15.53
CA MET A 239 -11.73 0.69 -16.85
C MET A 239 -13.23 0.33 -16.93
N VAL A 240 -13.61 -0.83 -16.38
CA VAL A 240 -15.01 -1.26 -16.29
C VAL A 240 -15.83 -0.31 -15.40
N VAL A 241 -15.31 0.10 -14.23
CA VAL A 241 -15.99 1.10 -13.38
C VAL A 241 -16.19 2.42 -14.13
N ALA A 242 -15.15 2.93 -14.79
CA ALA A 242 -15.23 4.19 -15.53
C ALA A 242 -16.27 4.14 -16.65
N TYR A 243 -16.32 3.03 -17.38
CA TYR A 243 -17.26 2.83 -18.48
C TYR A 243 -18.70 2.68 -17.97
N LEU A 244 -18.93 1.91 -16.91
CA LEU A 244 -20.25 1.77 -16.31
C LEU A 244 -20.76 3.10 -15.74
N LEU A 245 -19.91 3.90 -15.09
CA LEU A 245 -20.28 5.26 -14.65
C LEU A 245 -20.70 6.14 -15.82
N HIS A 246 -19.97 6.08 -16.93
CA HIS A 246 -20.34 6.79 -18.16
C HIS A 246 -21.71 6.35 -18.69
N LYS A 247 -21.99 5.03 -18.74
CA LYS A 247 -23.27 4.49 -19.22
C LYS A 247 -24.45 4.80 -18.31
N LEU A 248 -24.22 4.95 -17.01
CA LEU A 248 -25.26 5.25 -16.03
C LEU A 248 -25.49 6.75 -15.81
N ARG A 249 -24.62 7.63 -16.31
CA ARG A 249 -24.68 9.07 -16.03
C ARG A 249 -26.02 9.72 -16.38
N GLU A 250 -26.60 9.36 -17.53
CA GLU A 250 -27.86 9.96 -18.00
C GLU A 250 -29.05 9.58 -17.10
N LYS A 251 -29.01 8.37 -16.54
CA LYS A 251 -30.05 7.85 -15.65
C LYS A 251 -30.02 8.50 -14.26
N HIS A 252 -28.85 9.00 -13.85
CA HIS A 252 -28.59 9.51 -12.50
C HIS A 252 -28.25 11.00 -12.50
N GLY A 253 -29.08 11.83 -13.14
CA GLY A 253 -28.96 13.29 -13.04
C GLY A 253 -27.91 13.93 -13.96
N LYS A 254 -27.38 13.20 -14.96
CA LYS A 254 -26.42 13.70 -15.97
C LYS A 254 -25.12 14.23 -15.37
N PHE A 255 -24.55 13.51 -14.41
CA PHE A 255 -23.25 13.88 -13.85
C PHE A 255 -22.10 13.74 -14.87
N THR A 256 -21.01 14.46 -14.62
CA THR A 256 -19.76 14.31 -15.36
C THR A 256 -18.83 13.33 -14.63
N VAL A 257 -18.24 12.39 -15.36
CA VAL A 257 -17.26 11.45 -14.80
C VAL A 257 -15.87 12.08 -14.83
N VAL A 258 -15.16 12.04 -13.70
CA VAL A 258 -13.79 12.51 -13.53
C VAL A 258 -12.87 11.31 -13.24
N ALA A 259 -12.03 10.95 -14.20
CA ALA A 259 -11.02 9.91 -14.03
C ALA A 259 -9.72 10.51 -13.47
N VAL A 260 -9.21 9.93 -12.37
CA VAL A 260 -7.92 10.32 -11.77
C VAL A 260 -6.90 9.22 -12.01
N HIS A 261 -5.87 9.53 -12.79
CA HIS A 261 -4.76 8.64 -13.10
C HIS A 261 -3.46 9.11 -12.41
N LEU A 262 -2.78 8.19 -11.75
CA LEU A 262 -1.48 8.44 -11.12
C LEU A 262 -0.38 7.73 -11.94
N ASP A 263 0.37 8.51 -12.71
CA ASP A 263 1.49 7.99 -13.50
C ASP A 263 2.77 8.01 -12.66
N TYR A 264 3.16 6.84 -12.16
CA TYR A 264 4.38 6.68 -11.36
C TYR A 264 5.67 6.65 -12.19
N GLY A 265 5.61 6.63 -13.53
CA GLY A 265 6.79 6.67 -14.40
C GLY A 265 7.79 5.53 -14.18
N ASN A 266 7.38 4.41 -13.58
CA ASN A 266 8.27 3.30 -13.22
C ASN A 266 8.63 2.40 -14.40
N ARG A 267 7.94 2.53 -15.53
CA ARG A 267 8.10 1.69 -16.73
C ARG A 267 8.15 2.56 -17.99
N PRO A 268 8.93 2.19 -19.01
CA PRO A 268 8.97 2.92 -20.28
C PRO A 268 7.59 3.06 -20.94
N GLU A 269 6.74 2.03 -20.81
CA GLU A 269 5.42 1.98 -21.43
C GLU A 269 4.37 2.87 -20.74
N SER A 270 4.64 3.33 -19.50
CA SER A 270 3.68 4.09 -18.66
C SER A 270 3.14 5.34 -19.37
N ARG A 271 3.99 5.99 -20.17
CA ARG A 271 3.60 7.17 -20.95
C ARG A 271 2.61 6.83 -22.06
N ALA A 272 2.88 5.77 -22.81
CA ALA A 272 2.00 5.33 -23.90
C ALA A 272 0.66 4.82 -23.36
N GLU A 273 0.67 4.10 -22.23
CA GLU A 273 -0.54 3.68 -21.51
C GLU A 273 -1.37 4.90 -21.07
N CYS A 274 -0.74 5.90 -20.44
CA CYS A 274 -1.41 7.14 -20.00
C CYS A 274 -2.05 7.89 -21.19
N ASP A 275 -1.33 8.01 -22.30
CA ASP A 275 -1.84 8.67 -23.52
C ASP A 275 -3.00 7.90 -24.16
N TYR A 276 -2.97 6.56 -24.11
CA TYR A 276 -4.08 5.72 -24.55
C TYR A 276 -5.32 5.91 -23.67
N VAL A 277 -5.18 5.85 -22.34
CA VAL A 277 -6.29 6.06 -21.41
C VAL A 277 -6.88 7.47 -21.57
N ARG A 278 -6.05 8.49 -21.77
CA ARG A 278 -6.51 9.85 -22.05
C ARG A 278 -7.39 9.90 -23.30
N ARG A 279 -6.97 9.28 -24.40
CA ARG A 279 -7.77 9.22 -25.64
C ARG A 279 -9.08 8.48 -25.43
N TRP A 280 -9.05 7.37 -24.68
CA TRP A 280 -10.25 6.61 -24.33
C TRP A 280 -11.23 7.47 -23.50
N CYS A 281 -10.76 8.15 -22.45
CA CYS A 281 -11.59 9.05 -21.65
C CYS A 281 -12.20 10.17 -22.50
N ASN A 282 -11.42 10.79 -23.39
CA ASN A 282 -11.90 11.83 -24.28
C ASN A 282 -13.02 11.33 -25.21
N LYS A 283 -12.93 10.10 -25.74
CA LYS A 283 -14.00 9.50 -26.58
C LYS A 283 -15.34 9.44 -25.84
N PHE A 284 -15.33 9.16 -24.53
CA PHE A 284 -16.55 9.02 -23.72
C PHE A 284 -16.95 10.31 -22.97
N GLY A 285 -16.26 11.43 -23.21
CA GLY A 285 -16.50 12.68 -22.49
C GLY A 285 -16.21 12.58 -20.99
N ILE A 286 -15.25 11.74 -20.60
CA ILE A 286 -14.77 11.58 -19.23
C ILE A 286 -13.63 12.58 -19.02
N VAL A 287 -13.72 13.42 -18.00
CA VAL A 287 -12.66 14.37 -17.64
C VAL A 287 -11.46 13.59 -17.11
N PHE A 288 -10.32 13.68 -17.79
CA PHE A 288 -9.11 12.94 -17.43
C PHE A 288 -8.12 13.83 -16.67
N HIS A 289 -7.97 13.59 -15.36
CA HIS A 289 -6.97 14.21 -14.51
C HIS A 289 -5.78 13.28 -14.32
N VAL A 290 -4.58 13.73 -14.70
CA VAL A 290 -3.35 12.96 -14.50
C VAL A 290 -2.42 13.70 -13.55
N ARG A 291 -1.91 12.99 -12.55
CA ARG A 291 -0.74 13.41 -11.78
C ARG A 291 0.44 12.52 -12.13
N ARG A 292 1.44 13.11 -12.75
CA ARG A 292 2.74 12.46 -12.97
C ARG A 292 3.57 12.60 -11.70
N ILE A 293 4.17 11.51 -11.26
CA ILE A 293 4.95 11.44 -10.03
C ILE A 293 6.41 11.36 -10.41
N GLU A 294 7.14 12.43 -10.10
CA GLU A 294 8.57 12.58 -10.39
C GLU A 294 9.40 12.66 -9.11
N GLU A 295 8.74 12.91 -7.96
CA GLU A 295 9.33 13.08 -6.64
C GLU A 295 9.95 11.79 -6.07
N MET A 296 9.64 10.63 -6.67
CA MET A 296 10.09 9.33 -6.19
C MET A 296 10.18 8.31 -7.33
N LYS A 297 11.18 7.42 -7.26
CA LYS A 297 11.32 6.27 -8.18
C LYS A 297 11.57 5.00 -7.39
N ARG A 298 10.97 3.90 -7.85
CA ARG A 298 11.04 2.59 -7.17
C ARG A 298 12.49 2.08 -7.01
N ALA A 299 13.39 2.48 -7.89
CA ALA A 299 14.80 2.08 -7.85
C ALA A 299 15.65 2.86 -6.83
N THR A 300 15.26 4.09 -6.48
CA THR A 300 16.11 5.01 -5.69
C THR A 300 15.54 5.33 -4.30
N THR A 301 14.25 5.10 -4.08
CA THR A 301 13.60 5.34 -2.78
C THR A 301 13.56 4.06 -1.96
N ARG A 302 13.98 4.12 -0.69
CA ARG A 302 13.79 3.00 0.27
C ARG A 302 12.33 2.57 0.30
N ARG A 303 12.09 1.26 0.39
CA ARG A 303 10.76 0.65 0.23
C ARG A 303 9.69 1.23 1.16
N ASP A 304 10.02 1.34 2.44
CA ASP A 304 9.17 1.93 3.48
C ASP A 304 8.83 3.40 3.17
N GLY A 305 9.82 4.16 2.71
CA GLY A 305 9.64 5.51 2.19
C GLY A 305 8.72 5.54 0.96
N TYR A 306 8.93 4.65 -0.01
CA TYR A 306 8.15 4.60 -1.25
C TYR A 306 6.66 4.32 -0.97
N GLU A 307 6.34 3.29 -0.17
CA GLU A 307 4.94 2.95 0.15
C GLU A 307 4.24 4.10 0.89
N ARG A 308 4.91 4.75 1.86
CA ARG A 308 4.35 5.89 2.59
C ARG A 308 4.14 7.11 1.69
N ILE A 309 5.15 7.51 0.92
CA ILE A 309 5.10 8.70 0.05
C ILE A 309 4.06 8.50 -1.06
N SER A 310 4.06 7.34 -1.71
CA SER A 310 3.08 7.03 -2.76
C SER A 310 1.64 7.02 -2.24
N ARG A 311 1.43 6.56 -0.99
CA ARG A 311 0.13 6.65 -0.33
C ARG A 311 -0.25 8.10 -0.05
N THR A 312 0.64 8.90 0.52
CA THR A 312 0.36 10.33 0.76
C THR A 312 0.00 11.05 -0.53
N ILE A 313 0.84 10.95 -1.56
CA ILE A 313 0.60 11.55 -2.89
C ILE A 313 -0.76 11.14 -3.46
N ARG A 314 -1.09 9.84 -3.38
CA ARG A 314 -2.34 9.32 -3.90
C ARG A 314 -3.55 9.97 -3.24
N TYR A 315 -3.58 9.97 -1.92
CA TYR A 315 -4.73 10.47 -1.16
C TYR A 315 -4.83 12.00 -1.17
N THR A 316 -3.71 12.72 -1.19
CA THR A 316 -3.76 14.18 -1.37
C THR A 316 -4.29 14.55 -2.76
N THR A 317 -3.84 13.85 -3.82
CA THR A 317 -4.37 14.07 -5.17
C THR A 317 -5.87 13.81 -5.26
N TYR A 318 -6.36 12.74 -4.61
CA TYR A 318 -7.79 12.47 -4.57
C TYR A 318 -8.55 13.56 -3.82
N ALA A 319 -8.05 14.01 -2.67
CA ALA A 319 -8.66 15.09 -1.91
C ALA A 319 -8.74 16.39 -2.74
N ASP A 320 -7.64 16.78 -3.41
CA ASP A 320 -7.57 17.98 -4.23
C ASP A 320 -8.59 17.95 -5.38
N VAL A 321 -8.69 16.81 -6.09
CA VAL A 321 -9.64 16.62 -7.18
C VAL A 321 -11.08 16.61 -6.66
N MET A 322 -11.34 15.92 -5.55
CA MET A 322 -12.67 15.87 -4.96
C MET A 322 -13.13 17.25 -4.49
N GLN A 323 -12.25 18.04 -3.89
CA GLN A 323 -12.53 19.42 -3.51
C GLN A 323 -12.80 20.29 -4.74
N LYS A 324 -11.97 20.19 -5.79
CA LYS A 324 -12.09 20.99 -7.02
C LYS A 324 -13.44 20.83 -7.72
N TYR A 325 -13.96 19.60 -7.79
CA TYR A 325 -15.20 19.28 -8.52
C TYR A 325 -16.40 18.98 -7.59
N ASN A 326 -16.27 19.25 -6.29
CA ASN A 326 -17.29 18.95 -5.27
C ASN A 326 -17.80 17.48 -5.33
N ILE A 327 -16.85 16.54 -5.39
CA ILE A 327 -17.14 15.12 -5.58
C ILE A 327 -17.40 14.45 -4.22
N PRO A 328 -18.50 13.70 -4.07
CA PRO A 328 -18.88 13.06 -2.81
C PRO A 328 -17.99 11.86 -2.44
N GLY A 329 -17.44 11.14 -3.41
CA GLY A 329 -16.61 9.96 -3.20
C GLY A 329 -15.82 9.54 -4.44
N MET A 330 -14.68 8.89 -4.21
CA MET A 330 -13.81 8.34 -5.25
C MET A 330 -14.13 6.86 -5.48
N CYS A 331 -14.58 6.48 -6.68
CA CYS A 331 -14.82 5.08 -7.04
C CYS A 331 -13.51 4.32 -7.30
N PHE A 332 -13.42 3.09 -6.81
CA PHE A 332 -12.31 2.17 -7.03
C PHE A 332 -12.83 0.84 -7.60
N GLY A 333 -12.05 0.24 -8.50
CA GLY A 333 -12.28 -1.11 -9.02
C GLY A 333 -11.81 -2.21 -8.06
N HIS A 334 -12.07 -2.09 -6.75
CA HIS A 334 -11.78 -3.19 -5.83
C HIS A 334 -12.87 -4.26 -5.96
N HIS A 335 -12.46 -5.52 -5.95
CA HIS A 335 -13.32 -6.68 -6.16
C HIS A 335 -13.13 -7.75 -5.07
N ARG A 336 -13.88 -8.86 -5.13
CA ARG A 336 -13.90 -9.88 -4.06
C ARG A 336 -12.54 -10.49 -3.75
N GLY A 337 -11.69 -10.61 -4.77
CA GLY A 337 -10.30 -11.03 -4.63
C GLY A 337 -9.47 -10.06 -3.78
N ASP A 338 -9.70 -8.75 -3.87
CA ASP A 338 -9.00 -7.78 -3.01
C ASP A 338 -9.39 -7.94 -1.54
N VAL A 339 -10.66 -8.28 -1.25
CA VAL A 339 -11.12 -8.59 0.12
C VAL A 339 -10.40 -9.81 0.66
N GLN A 340 -10.33 -10.88 -0.12
CA GLN A 340 -9.65 -12.12 0.27
C GLN A 340 -8.17 -11.89 0.60
N GLU A 341 -7.47 -11.10 -0.23
CA GLU A 341 -6.10 -10.71 0.03
C GLU A 341 -5.95 -9.88 1.31
N ASN A 342 -6.92 -8.99 1.57
CA ASN A 342 -6.91 -8.14 2.75
C ASN A 342 -7.14 -8.95 4.02
N VAL A 343 -8.07 -9.91 4.02
CA VAL A 343 -8.31 -10.84 5.13
C VAL A 343 -7.04 -11.60 5.49
N ILE A 344 -6.35 -12.19 4.50
CA ILE A 344 -5.07 -12.87 4.72
C ILE A 344 -4.04 -11.89 5.29
N SER A 345 -3.92 -10.70 4.71
CA SER A 345 -2.94 -9.71 5.16
C SER A 345 -3.21 -9.23 6.58
N ASN A 346 -4.47 -9.01 6.95
CA ASN A 346 -4.89 -8.50 8.25
C ASN A 346 -4.71 -9.56 9.34
N MET A 347 -5.02 -10.82 9.02
CA MET A 347 -4.74 -11.96 9.90
C MET A 347 -3.23 -12.09 10.18
N MET A 348 -2.39 -12.05 9.13
CA MET A 348 -0.93 -12.16 9.29
C MET A 348 -0.30 -10.97 10.02
N LYS A 349 -0.95 -9.79 10.00
CA LYS A 349 -0.55 -8.62 10.76
C LYS A 349 -1.06 -8.63 12.21
N GLY A 350 -1.91 -9.58 12.58
CA GLY A 350 -2.54 -9.63 13.90
C GLY A 350 -3.49 -8.47 14.16
N LEU A 351 -4.21 -8.01 13.14
CA LEU A 351 -5.28 -7.01 13.32
C LEU A 351 -6.48 -7.59 14.08
N SER A 352 -7.38 -6.72 14.53
CA SER A 352 -8.56 -7.09 15.31
C SER A 352 -9.46 -8.06 14.55
N LEU A 353 -10.07 -9.00 15.27
CA LEU A 353 -11.15 -9.88 14.80
C LEU A 353 -12.31 -9.08 14.18
N LEU A 354 -12.54 -7.85 14.64
CA LEU A 354 -13.61 -6.98 14.15
C LEU A 354 -13.23 -6.19 12.89
N ASP A 355 -12.00 -6.37 12.38
CA ASP A 355 -11.49 -5.64 11.22
C ASP A 355 -10.70 -6.57 10.28
N LEU A 356 -11.11 -7.85 10.19
CA LEU A 356 -10.46 -8.79 9.28
C LEU A 356 -10.73 -8.44 7.83
N ASN A 357 -11.98 -8.09 7.49
CA ASN A 357 -12.35 -7.67 6.14
C ASN A 357 -11.56 -6.43 5.71
N GLY A 358 -11.58 -5.37 6.54
CA GLY A 358 -10.85 -4.12 6.31
C GLY A 358 -11.23 -3.35 5.04
N MET A 359 -12.21 -3.83 4.25
CA MET A 359 -12.79 -3.12 3.12
C MET A 359 -14.31 -3.17 3.20
N GLN A 360 -14.92 -1.99 3.15
CA GLN A 360 -16.36 -1.84 3.06
C GLN A 360 -16.74 -1.22 1.71
N ALA A 361 -17.99 -1.42 1.32
CA ALA A 361 -18.57 -0.85 0.11
C ALA A 361 -18.39 0.68 0.05
N SER A 362 -18.46 1.37 1.20
CA SER A 362 -18.12 2.78 1.37
C SER A 362 -17.26 2.95 2.62
N SER A 363 -16.15 3.68 2.54
CA SER A 363 -15.36 4.01 3.73
C SER A 363 -14.55 5.29 3.56
N THR A 364 -14.19 5.94 4.66
CA THR A 364 -13.29 7.11 4.65
C THR A 364 -11.87 6.66 4.97
N VAL A 365 -10.92 6.92 4.07
CA VAL A 365 -9.51 6.56 4.23
C VAL A 365 -8.65 7.79 4.02
N ASN A 366 -7.82 8.14 5.01
CA ASN A 366 -6.99 9.34 5.00
C ASN A 366 -7.78 10.63 4.63
N GLY A 367 -9.00 10.77 5.17
CA GLY A 367 -9.88 11.91 4.89
C GLY A 367 -10.62 11.86 3.54
N VAL A 368 -10.37 10.85 2.71
CA VAL A 368 -11.00 10.67 1.39
C VAL A 368 -12.10 9.63 1.48
N ARG A 369 -13.32 9.98 1.07
CA ARG A 369 -14.41 9.00 0.95
C ARG A 369 -14.19 8.13 -0.29
N ILE A 370 -14.10 6.82 -0.07
CA ILE A 370 -13.89 5.79 -1.09
C ILE A 370 -15.16 4.98 -1.31
N TRP A 371 -15.48 4.75 -2.58
CA TRP A 371 -16.58 3.92 -3.04
C TRP A 371 -16.07 2.70 -3.79
N ARG A 372 -16.53 1.50 -3.44
CA ARG A 372 -16.08 0.21 -4.01
C ARG A 372 -17.28 -0.57 -4.56
N PRO A 373 -17.84 -0.18 -5.70
CA PRO A 373 -19.07 -0.79 -6.21
C PRO A 373 -18.90 -2.24 -6.70
N LEU A 374 -17.67 -2.69 -6.97
CA LEU A 374 -17.38 -4.04 -7.47
C LEU A 374 -16.99 -5.03 -6.37
N LEU A 375 -17.06 -4.65 -5.09
CA LEU A 375 -16.44 -5.37 -3.98
C LEU A 375 -16.92 -6.82 -3.83
N ASP A 376 -18.17 -7.09 -4.17
CA ASP A 376 -18.79 -8.42 -4.04
C ASP A 376 -18.64 -9.31 -5.28
N PHE A 377 -17.97 -8.82 -6.32
CA PHE A 377 -17.84 -9.53 -7.60
C PHE A 377 -16.48 -10.22 -7.77
N ASP A 378 -16.50 -11.39 -8.41
CA ASP A 378 -15.29 -12.04 -8.87
C ASP A 378 -14.62 -11.32 -10.03
N LYS A 379 -13.31 -11.55 -10.15
CA LYS A 379 -12.50 -11.04 -11.27
C LYS A 379 -13.08 -11.47 -12.62
N ASP A 380 -13.56 -12.71 -12.72
CA ASP A 380 -14.07 -13.29 -13.98
C ASP A 380 -15.30 -12.55 -14.50
N VAL A 381 -16.15 -12.05 -13.61
CA VAL A 381 -17.31 -11.22 -13.95
C VAL A 381 -16.89 -9.91 -14.64
N ILE A 382 -15.80 -9.33 -14.15
CA ILE A 382 -15.26 -8.07 -14.64
C ILE A 382 -14.62 -8.29 -16.01
N PHE A 383 -13.90 -9.40 -16.20
CA PHE A 383 -13.37 -9.80 -17.51
C PHE A 383 -14.47 -10.08 -18.53
N GLU A 384 -15.49 -10.86 -18.16
CA GLU A 384 -16.66 -11.15 -18.99
C GLU A 384 -17.28 -9.85 -19.52
N PHE A 385 -17.53 -8.89 -18.62
CA PHE A 385 -18.08 -7.59 -18.99
C PHE A 385 -17.14 -6.82 -19.94
N ALA A 386 -15.85 -6.77 -19.63
CA ALA A 386 -14.88 -6.05 -20.44
C ALA A 386 -14.78 -6.65 -21.86
N HIS A 387 -14.81 -7.97 -22.00
CA HIS A 387 -14.77 -8.65 -23.29
C HIS A 387 -16.06 -8.47 -24.07
N ARG A 388 -17.22 -8.64 -23.43
CA ARG A 388 -18.53 -8.52 -24.07
C ARG A 388 -18.77 -7.12 -24.64
N TYR A 389 -18.41 -6.08 -23.88
CA TYR A 389 -18.67 -4.69 -24.27
C TYR A 389 -17.42 -3.97 -24.82
N GLY A 390 -16.32 -4.68 -25.07
CA GLY A 390 -15.14 -4.12 -25.72
C GLY A 390 -14.42 -3.06 -24.89
N VAL A 391 -14.41 -3.18 -23.56
CA VAL A 391 -13.69 -2.26 -22.67
C VAL A 391 -12.19 -2.61 -22.71
N PRO A 392 -11.31 -1.69 -23.19
CA PRO A 392 -9.88 -1.95 -23.24
C PRO A 392 -9.26 -1.85 -21.84
N TYR A 393 -8.22 -2.64 -21.58
CA TYR A 393 -7.51 -2.63 -20.30
C TYR A 393 -6.09 -3.14 -20.44
N PHE A 394 -5.13 -2.61 -19.69
CA PHE A 394 -3.75 -3.13 -19.68
C PHE A 394 -3.60 -4.35 -18.76
N LYS A 395 -2.58 -5.18 -19.04
CA LYS A 395 -2.25 -6.35 -18.19
C LYS A 395 -1.88 -5.91 -16.78
N ASP A 396 -2.12 -6.77 -15.78
CA ASP A 396 -1.72 -6.50 -14.39
C ASP A 396 -0.20 -6.39 -14.28
N THR A 397 0.28 -5.29 -13.70
CA THR A 397 1.70 -4.94 -13.60
C THR A 397 2.17 -4.98 -12.14
N THR A 398 1.39 -5.64 -11.27
CA THR A 398 1.71 -5.83 -9.87
C THR A 398 3.09 -6.49 -9.74
N PRO A 399 4.07 -5.86 -9.06
CA PRO A 399 5.43 -6.39 -9.04
C PRO A 399 5.52 -7.70 -8.27
N LYS A 400 6.19 -8.70 -8.84
CA LYS A 400 6.36 -10.04 -8.24
C LYS A 400 6.98 -10.00 -6.83
N TRP A 401 7.88 -9.06 -6.57
CA TRP A 401 8.56 -8.91 -5.27
C TRP A 401 7.68 -8.27 -4.18
N SER A 402 6.57 -7.61 -4.54
CA SER A 402 5.70 -6.94 -3.57
C SER A 402 4.95 -7.95 -2.70
N THR A 403 4.50 -7.56 -1.51
CA THR A 403 3.72 -8.45 -0.63
C THR A 403 2.48 -8.99 -1.35
N ARG A 404 1.76 -8.12 -2.08
CA ARG A 404 0.62 -8.51 -2.92
C ARG A 404 1.02 -9.46 -4.05
N GLY A 405 2.12 -9.17 -4.75
CA GLY A 405 2.65 -10.04 -5.81
C GLY A 405 3.04 -11.43 -5.31
N LYS A 406 3.71 -11.52 -4.16
CA LYS A 406 4.06 -12.80 -3.52
C LYS A 406 2.83 -13.57 -3.07
N LEU A 407 1.85 -12.87 -2.51
CA LEU A 407 0.59 -13.48 -2.09
C LEU A 407 -0.15 -14.09 -3.30
N ARG A 408 -0.32 -13.33 -4.39
CA ARG A 408 -0.97 -13.80 -5.62
C ARG A 408 -0.23 -14.93 -6.33
N ASN A 409 1.10 -14.83 -6.44
CA ASN A 409 1.89 -15.74 -7.30
C ASN A 409 2.40 -16.98 -6.57
N HIS A 410 2.46 -16.97 -5.23
CA HIS A 410 3.04 -18.08 -4.47
C HIS A 410 2.08 -18.61 -3.40
N LEU A 411 1.56 -17.73 -2.53
CA LEU A 411 0.78 -18.18 -1.38
C LEU A 411 -0.61 -18.70 -1.79
N VAL A 412 -1.36 -17.94 -2.59
CA VAL A 412 -2.70 -18.33 -3.04
C VAL A 412 -2.68 -19.66 -3.83
N PRO A 413 -1.76 -19.88 -4.79
CA PRO A 413 -1.63 -21.18 -5.46
C PRO A 413 -1.31 -22.32 -4.49
N LEU A 414 -0.43 -22.10 -3.51
CA LEU A 414 -0.11 -23.12 -2.51
C LEU A 414 -1.31 -23.45 -1.62
N LEU A 415 -2.06 -22.44 -1.18
CA LEU A 415 -3.28 -22.65 -0.39
C LEU A 415 -4.36 -23.37 -1.21
N ARG A 416 -4.47 -23.07 -2.51
CA ARG A 416 -5.36 -23.78 -3.43
C ARG A 416 -4.97 -25.24 -3.57
N ASP A 417 -3.68 -25.54 -3.70
CA ASP A 417 -3.16 -26.90 -3.77
C ASP A 417 -3.46 -27.69 -2.47
N MET A 418 -3.29 -27.05 -1.31
CA MET A 418 -3.52 -27.68 -0.01
C MET A 418 -4.99 -27.86 0.36
N TYR A 419 -5.85 -26.89 0.04
CA TYR A 419 -7.23 -26.80 0.58
C TYR A 419 -8.32 -26.78 -0.51
N GLY A 420 -7.95 -26.85 -1.79
CA GLY A 420 -8.86 -26.77 -2.94
C GLY A 420 -9.36 -25.34 -3.23
N ASP A 421 -10.17 -25.18 -4.29
CA ASP A 421 -10.60 -23.86 -4.77
C ASP A 421 -11.56 -23.10 -3.83
N GLY A 422 -12.20 -23.81 -2.89
CA GLY A 422 -13.20 -23.24 -1.98
C GLY A 422 -12.64 -22.31 -0.89
N PHE A 423 -11.32 -22.36 -0.61
CA PHE A 423 -10.76 -21.65 0.56
C PHE A 423 -10.93 -20.13 0.47
N LEU A 424 -10.89 -19.55 -0.73
CA LEU A 424 -11.09 -18.12 -0.96
C LEU A 424 -12.51 -17.66 -0.61
N ASN A 425 -13.51 -18.50 -0.88
CA ASN A 425 -14.90 -18.25 -0.47
C ASN A 425 -15.03 -18.30 1.06
N ASN A 426 -14.37 -19.27 1.71
CA ASN A 426 -14.34 -19.36 3.17
C ASN A 426 -13.70 -18.12 3.82
N LEU A 427 -12.60 -17.60 3.25
CA LEU A 427 -11.98 -16.35 3.71
C LEU A 427 -12.89 -15.13 3.52
N SER A 428 -13.66 -15.10 2.42
CA SER A 428 -14.63 -14.04 2.17
C SER A 428 -15.77 -14.08 3.19
N ALA A 429 -16.30 -15.28 3.48
CA ALA A 429 -17.31 -15.50 4.50
C ALA A 429 -16.82 -15.08 5.89
N LEU A 430 -15.59 -15.46 6.26
CA LEU A 430 -14.98 -15.05 7.53
C LEU A 430 -14.83 -13.53 7.65
N GLY A 431 -14.46 -12.86 6.54
CA GLY A 431 -14.44 -11.40 6.49
C GLY A 431 -15.84 -10.78 6.68
N ALA A 432 -16.87 -11.36 6.07
CA ALA A 432 -18.25 -10.90 6.24
C ALA A 432 -18.75 -11.12 7.67
N GLU A 433 -18.53 -12.28 8.27
CA GLU A 433 -18.86 -12.59 9.67
C GLU A 433 -18.13 -11.65 10.64
N SER A 434 -16.84 -11.38 10.39
CA SER A 434 -16.05 -10.39 11.12
C SER A 434 -16.72 -9.00 11.09
N THR A 435 -17.23 -8.59 9.94
CA THR A 435 -17.93 -7.29 9.78
C THR A 435 -19.25 -7.28 10.56
N GLN A 436 -20.06 -8.35 10.46
CA GLN A 436 -21.31 -8.46 11.21
C GLN A 436 -21.08 -8.47 12.72
N CYS A 437 -20.03 -9.17 13.18
CA CYS A 437 -19.63 -9.17 14.58
C CYS A 437 -19.20 -7.76 15.04
N ALA A 438 -18.46 -7.03 14.18
CA ALA A 438 -18.08 -5.64 14.45
C ALA A 438 -19.31 -4.74 14.60
N ASP A 439 -20.29 -4.85 13.69
CA ASP A 439 -21.52 -4.07 13.73
C ASP A 439 -22.35 -4.39 14.98
N LEU A 440 -22.44 -5.67 15.37
CA LEU A 440 -23.12 -6.10 16.60
C LEU A 440 -22.44 -5.55 17.85
N VAL A 441 -21.11 -5.72 17.96
CA VAL A 441 -20.33 -5.19 19.09
C VAL A 441 -20.45 -3.68 19.15
N HIS A 442 -20.34 -3.01 18.01
CA HIS A 442 -20.41 -1.56 17.95
C HIS A 442 -21.78 -1.05 18.40
N SER A 443 -22.86 -1.62 17.87
CA SER A 443 -24.23 -1.19 18.18
C SER A 443 -24.66 -1.55 19.61
N GLN A 444 -24.35 -2.76 20.09
CA GLN A 444 -24.86 -3.27 21.37
C GLN A 444 -23.95 -2.97 22.56
N VAL A 445 -22.64 -2.83 22.34
CA VAL A 445 -21.65 -2.68 23.42
C VAL A 445 -20.97 -1.31 23.38
N LEU A 446 -20.38 -0.94 22.24
CA LEU A 446 -19.60 0.30 22.17
C LEU A 446 -20.50 1.54 22.19
N THR A 447 -21.58 1.57 21.42
CA THR A 447 -22.45 2.76 21.30
C THR A 447 -23.01 3.20 22.65
N PRO A 448 -23.60 2.31 23.49
CA PRO A 448 -24.08 2.72 24.82
C PRO A 448 -22.98 3.24 25.74
N ILE A 449 -21.76 2.70 25.63
CA ILE A 449 -20.61 3.19 26.40
C ILE A 449 -20.17 4.56 25.89
N MET A 450 -20.10 4.74 24.57
CA MET A 450 -19.71 5.99 23.93
C MET A 450 -20.72 7.12 24.18
N GLU A 451 -22.01 6.82 24.31
CA GLU A 451 -23.04 7.81 24.73
C GLU A 451 -22.81 8.34 26.15
N SER A 452 -22.13 7.57 27.02
CA SER A 452 -21.74 8.02 28.37
C SER A 452 -20.49 8.89 28.38
N VAL A 453 -19.75 8.95 27.26
CA VAL A 453 -18.52 9.73 27.14
C VAL A 453 -18.89 11.19 26.98
N GLY A 454 -18.58 11.98 27.99
CA GLY A 454 -18.73 13.43 27.90
C GLY A 454 -17.42 14.11 27.53
N GLN A 455 -17.55 15.28 26.92
CA GLN A 455 -16.40 16.08 26.48
C GLN A 455 -16.66 17.56 26.70
N SER A 456 -15.57 18.29 26.89
CA SER A 456 -15.49 19.74 26.92
C SER A 456 -14.15 20.22 26.34
N ASP A 457 -13.88 21.52 26.38
CA ASP A 457 -12.59 22.07 25.96
C ASP A 457 -11.48 21.69 26.97
N VAL A 458 -11.86 21.46 28.24
CA VAL A 458 -10.94 21.08 29.31
C VAL A 458 -10.55 19.60 29.24
N ALA A 459 -11.52 18.70 29.12
CA ALA A 459 -11.28 17.26 29.25
C ALA A 459 -12.34 16.40 28.54
N VAL A 460 -12.01 15.11 28.40
CA VAL A 460 -12.94 14.04 28.02
C VAL A 460 -13.08 13.09 29.20
N TRP A 461 -14.27 12.63 29.53
CA TRP A 461 -14.47 11.69 30.64
C TRP A 461 -15.25 10.46 30.22
N VAL A 462 -14.87 9.33 30.80
CA VAL A 462 -15.47 8.02 30.52
C VAL A 462 -15.99 7.43 31.82
N ASP A 463 -17.24 6.97 31.83
CA ASP A 463 -17.78 6.19 32.95
C ASP A 463 -17.24 4.77 32.92
N CYS A 464 -16.20 4.49 33.71
CA CYS A 464 -15.56 3.17 33.70
C CYS A 464 -16.44 2.08 34.30
N ARG A 465 -17.56 2.40 34.98
CA ARG A 465 -18.49 1.39 35.52
C ARG A 465 -19.07 0.51 34.41
N LEU A 466 -19.32 1.10 33.24
CA LEU A 466 -19.85 0.38 32.08
C LEU A 466 -18.83 -0.59 31.45
N LEU A 467 -17.54 -0.41 31.77
CA LEU A 467 -16.43 -1.20 31.24
C LEU A 467 -15.98 -2.36 32.17
N LEU A 468 -16.32 -2.33 33.45
CA LEU A 468 -15.77 -3.28 34.44
C LEU A 468 -16.06 -4.75 34.12
N ASN A 469 -17.25 -5.03 33.59
CA ASN A 469 -17.67 -6.38 33.22
C ASN A 469 -17.37 -6.72 31.75
N GLN A 470 -16.68 -5.82 31.04
CA GLN A 470 -16.38 -6.00 29.63
C GLN A 470 -14.99 -6.63 29.45
N PRO A 471 -14.80 -7.47 28.43
CA PRO A 471 -13.50 -8.07 28.14
C PRO A 471 -12.48 -7.00 27.73
N PHE A 472 -11.19 -7.28 27.93
CA PHE A 472 -10.10 -6.32 27.64
C PHE A 472 -10.13 -5.76 26.21
N PHE A 473 -10.65 -6.52 25.23
CA PHE A 473 -10.79 -6.01 23.87
C PHE A 473 -11.75 -4.79 23.80
N VAL A 474 -12.86 -4.78 24.55
CA VAL A 474 -13.80 -3.64 24.58
C VAL A 474 -13.12 -2.41 25.16
N TRP A 475 -12.29 -2.59 26.20
CA TRP A 475 -11.46 -1.50 26.73
C TRP A 475 -10.57 -0.91 25.64
N LYS A 476 -9.90 -1.75 24.84
CA LYS A 476 -9.06 -1.26 23.75
C LYS A 476 -9.86 -0.49 22.71
N GLU A 477 -11.03 -0.99 22.32
CA GLU A 477 -11.88 -0.33 21.32
C GLU A 477 -12.43 1.01 21.79
N VAL A 478 -12.96 1.10 23.01
CA VAL A 478 -13.46 2.37 23.57
C VAL A 478 -12.35 3.41 23.67
N PHE A 479 -11.18 3.03 24.21
CA PHE A 479 -10.07 3.99 24.32
C PHE A 479 -9.43 4.32 22.97
N ARG A 480 -9.49 3.42 21.98
CA ARG A 480 -9.09 3.70 20.58
C ARG A 480 -10.00 4.78 20.01
N GLU A 481 -11.31 4.66 20.17
CA GLU A 481 -12.28 5.62 19.65
C GLU A 481 -12.21 6.97 20.38
N VAL A 482 -12.12 6.98 21.71
CA VAL A 482 -11.92 8.21 22.50
C VAL A 482 -10.64 8.93 22.08
N CYS A 483 -9.53 8.20 21.91
CA CYS A 483 -8.26 8.82 21.53
C CYS A 483 -8.26 9.34 20.08
N HIS A 484 -8.74 8.55 19.11
CA HIS A 484 -8.69 8.93 17.70
C HIS A 484 -9.80 9.91 17.30
N SER A 485 -11.04 9.66 17.71
CA SER A 485 -12.21 10.42 17.25
C SER A 485 -12.43 11.70 18.06
N ILE A 486 -12.15 11.69 19.37
CA ILE A 486 -12.46 12.82 20.27
C ILE A 486 -11.22 13.66 20.58
N MET A 487 -10.09 13.01 20.86
CA MET A 487 -8.86 13.69 21.26
C MET A 487 -7.87 13.95 20.12
N GLY A 488 -8.01 13.28 18.97
CA GLY A 488 -7.06 13.39 17.84
C GLY A 488 -5.66 12.84 18.13
N ASN A 489 -5.52 11.96 19.12
CA ASN A 489 -4.26 11.53 19.71
C ASN A 489 -3.98 10.03 19.49
N SER A 490 -2.70 9.64 19.46
CA SER A 490 -2.31 8.22 19.32
C SER A 490 -2.83 7.32 20.45
N MET A 491 -3.20 6.09 20.11
CA MET A 491 -3.76 5.06 21.00
C MET A 491 -2.97 4.82 22.31
N VAL A 492 -3.70 4.53 23.38
CA VAL A 492 -3.15 4.11 24.68
C VAL A 492 -2.52 2.72 24.57
N ARG A 493 -1.37 2.50 25.21
CA ARG A 493 -0.71 1.19 25.23
C ARG A 493 -1.45 0.22 26.16
N ASP A 494 -1.30 -1.09 25.90
CA ASP A 494 -1.99 -2.12 26.68
C ASP A 494 -1.62 -2.10 28.17
N LYS A 495 -0.35 -1.84 28.54
CA LYS A 495 0.09 -1.85 29.95
C LYS A 495 -0.64 -0.79 30.82
N PRO A 496 -0.68 0.50 30.46
CA PRO A 496 -1.47 1.50 31.18
C PRO A 496 -2.96 1.15 31.33
N LEU A 497 -3.58 0.53 30.33
CA LEU A 497 -4.98 0.09 30.42
C LEU A 497 -5.16 -1.04 31.44
N HIS A 498 -4.25 -2.01 31.49
CA HIS A 498 -4.28 -3.06 32.53
C HIS A 498 -4.09 -2.47 33.94
N GLU A 499 -3.19 -1.49 34.10
CA GLU A 499 -2.99 -0.79 35.38
C GLU A 499 -4.25 -0.04 35.82
N LEU A 500 -4.99 0.58 34.88
CA LEU A 500 -6.28 1.20 35.14
C LEU A 500 -7.32 0.18 35.61
N ILE A 501 -7.46 -0.95 34.92
CA ILE A 501 -8.39 -2.03 35.27
C ILE A 501 -8.09 -2.56 36.69
N GLN A 502 -6.81 -2.79 37.01
CA GLN A 502 -6.40 -3.22 38.35
C GLN A 502 -6.73 -2.18 39.44
N LYS A 503 -6.52 -0.89 39.17
CA LYS A 503 -6.88 0.18 40.11
C LYS A 503 -8.40 0.23 40.35
N LEU A 504 -9.20 0.08 39.31
CA LEU A 504 -10.66 0.04 39.41
C LEU A 504 -11.15 -1.17 40.23
N ALA A 505 -10.58 -2.36 40.01
CA ALA A 505 -10.90 -3.56 40.78
C ALA A 505 -10.56 -3.39 42.28
N ARG A 506 -9.45 -2.71 42.61
CA ARG A 506 -9.10 -2.38 44.00
C ARG A 506 -10.09 -1.41 44.65
N LEU A 507 -10.59 -0.43 43.89
CA LEU A 507 -11.62 0.50 44.37
C LEU A 507 -12.94 -0.23 44.69
N GLU A 508 -13.30 -1.26 43.90
CA GLU A 508 -14.44 -2.13 44.21
C GLU A 508 -14.26 -2.91 45.51
N ALA A 509 -13.12 -3.57 45.67
CA ALA A 509 -12.84 -4.32 46.90
C ALA A 509 -12.81 -3.42 48.15
N SER A 510 -12.36 -2.17 48.00
CA SER A 510 -12.27 -1.21 49.10
C SER A 510 -13.64 -0.65 49.51
N SER A 511 -14.54 -0.46 48.53
CA SER A 511 -15.92 0.01 48.72
C SER A 511 -16.75 -0.92 49.60
N VAL A 512 -16.45 -2.22 49.63
CA VAL A 512 -17.18 -3.21 50.44
C VAL A 512 -16.78 -3.14 51.92
N ASN A 513 -15.58 -2.63 52.24
CA ASN A 513 -15.03 -2.63 53.60
C ASN A 513 -15.11 -1.27 54.34
N THR A 514 -15.55 -0.19 53.70
CA THR A 514 -15.49 1.18 54.28
C THR A 514 -16.85 1.87 54.46
N ALA A 515 -17.93 1.10 54.66
CA ALA A 515 -19.26 1.65 54.92
C ALA A 515 -19.44 2.36 56.29
N LYS A 516 -18.37 2.66 57.05
CA LYS A 516 -18.52 3.22 58.42
C LYS A 516 -17.88 4.57 58.73
N HIS A 517 -17.00 5.16 57.92
CA HIS A 517 -16.53 6.52 58.21
C HIS A 517 -15.91 7.17 56.98
N LYS A 518 -16.52 8.25 56.45
CA LYS A 518 -15.85 9.48 56.01
C LYS A 518 -16.83 10.51 55.43
N ASP A 519 -16.58 11.76 55.78
CA ASP A 519 -17.26 12.95 55.30
C ASP A 519 -17.34 13.02 53.77
N LYS A 520 -18.50 13.49 53.29
CA LYS A 520 -18.99 13.43 51.91
C LYS A 520 -18.49 14.55 50.97
N GLU A 521 -17.52 15.38 51.36
CA GLU A 521 -17.41 16.73 50.75
C GLU A 521 -16.24 16.99 49.78
N ALA A 522 -15.40 16.00 49.47
CA ALA A 522 -14.45 16.14 48.35
C ALA A 522 -14.41 14.84 47.55
N GLU A 523 -14.77 14.90 46.27
CA GLU A 523 -14.58 13.79 45.34
C GLU A 523 -13.07 13.62 45.12
N THR A 524 -12.47 12.82 46.00
CA THR A 524 -11.04 12.50 45.93
C THR A 524 -10.80 11.57 44.73
N GLY A 525 -9.74 11.83 43.98
CA GLY A 525 -9.37 11.02 42.82
C GLY A 525 -7.89 10.65 42.86
N SER A 526 -7.53 9.61 42.11
CA SER A 526 -6.13 9.18 41.96
C SER A 526 -5.63 9.52 40.56
N TRP A 527 -4.43 10.10 40.48
CA TRP A 527 -3.79 10.37 39.20
C TRP A 527 -3.34 9.07 38.53
N ILE A 528 -3.60 8.98 37.23
CA ILE A 528 -3.22 7.87 36.34
C ILE A 528 -2.60 8.47 35.09
N THR A 529 -1.52 7.85 34.63
CA THR A 529 -0.85 8.23 33.39
C THR A 529 -1.16 7.19 32.33
N LEU A 530 -2.15 7.45 31.48
CA LEU A 530 -2.46 6.58 30.35
C LEU A 530 -1.43 6.75 29.22
N LYS A 531 -0.96 7.99 29.03
CA LYS A 531 -0.04 8.38 27.96
C LYS A 531 0.93 9.44 28.48
N LYS A 532 2.15 9.44 27.97
CA LYS A 532 3.16 10.47 28.28
C LYS A 532 2.65 11.83 27.77
N GLY A 533 2.50 12.80 28.67
CA GLY A 533 1.99 14.14 28.37
C GLY A 533 0.52 14.35 28.79
N ASN A 534 -0.29 13.28 28.85
CA ASN A 534 -1.68 13.37 29.27
C ASN A 534 -1.81 13.04 30.75
N ARG A 535 -2.42 13.93 31.52
CA ARG A 535 -2.79 13.65 32.90
C ARG A 535 -4.23 13.16 32.93
N SER A 536 -4.47 12.04 33.62
CA SER A 536 -5.81 11.51 33.81
C SER A 536 -6.10 11.38 35.30
N LEU A 537 -7.32 11.73 35.70
CA LEU A 537 -7.80 11.63 37.07
C LEU A 537 -8.89 10.57 37.12
N LEU A 538 -8.70 9.52 37.93
CA LEU A 538 -9.72 8.54 38.23
C LEU A 538 -10.43 8.95 39.53
N THR A 539 -11.72 9.29 39.44
CA THR A 539 -12.53 9.68 40.61
C THR A 539 -12.92 8.45 41.43
N THR A 540 -13.26 8.65 42.71
CA THR A 540 -13.82 7.60 43.58
C THR A 540 -15.13 7.03 43.04
N CYS A 541 -15.90 7.82 42.30
CA CYS A 541 -17.10 7.39 41.58
C CYS A 541 -16.79 6.65 40.27
N LYS A 542 -15.54 6.24 40.05
CA LYS A 542 -15.06 5.45 38.89
C LYS A 542 -15.25 6.14 37.53
N HIS A 543 -15.24 7.47 37.51
CA HIS A 543 -15.12 8.21 36.26
C HIS A 543 -13.65 8.49 35.97
N LEU A 544 -13.23 8.26 34.74
CA LEU A 544 -11.90 8.59 34.29
C LEU A 544 -11.95 9.88 33.48
N ILE A 545 -11.37 10.95 34.04
CA ILE A 545 -11.26 12.26 33.39
C ILE A 545 -9.88 12.33 32.73
N ILE A 546 -9.85 12.53 31.42
CA ILE A 546 -8.64 12.67 30.60
C ILE A 546 -8.55 14.13 30.16
N PHE A 547 -7.61 14.88 30.74
CA PHE A 547 -7.41 16.28 30.40
C PHE A 547 -6.77 16.42 29.01
N ARG A 548 -7.19 17.44 28.27
CA ARG A 548 -6.59 17.76 26.96
C ARG A 548 -5.17 18.29 27.15
N ASP A 549 -4.33 18.13 26.12
CA ASP A 549 -2.88 18.37 26.21
C ASP A 549 -2.54 19.82 26.60
N ARG A 550 -3.39 20.79 26.23
CA ARG A 550 -3.23 22.22 26.58
C ARG A 550 -3.75 22.58 27.96
N PHE A 551 -4.36 21.68 28.72
CA PHE A 551 -4.81 22.05 30.06
C PHE A 551 -3.64 22.11 31.06
N PHE A 552 -2.66 21.22 30.90
CA PHE A 552 -1.45 21.16 31.74
C PHE A 552 -0.23 21.59 30.92
N PRO A 553 0.15 22.88 30.96
CA PRO A 553 1.28 23.35 30.17
C PRO A 553 2.62 22.88 30.77
N LEU A 554 3.66 22.86 29.94
CA LEU A 554 5.04 22.59 30.38
C LEU A 554 5.60 23.76 31.22
N GLU A 555 5.18 24.98 30.89
CA GLU A 555 5.51 26.21 31.61
C GLU A 555 4.20 26.84 32.12
N ALA A 556 4.19 27.41 33.33
CA ALA A 556 2.98 27.99 33.89
C ALA A 556 2.45 29.13 32.99
N TYR A 557 1.13 29.21 32.81
CA TYR A 557 0.50 30.26 32.00
C TYR A 557 0.71 31.67 32.54
N VAL A 558 0.93 31.80 33.85
CA VAL A 558 0.98 33.09 34.56
C VAL A 558 2.06 33.03 35.64
N ALA A 559 2.73 34.16 35.85
CA ALA A 559 3.58 34.36 37.02
C ALA A 559 2.69 34.53 38.28
N PRO A 560 3.00 33.87 39.42
CA PRO A 560 2.24 34.08 40.65
C PRO A 560 2.23 35.54 41.09
N LEU A 561 1.12 36.00 41.66
CA LEU A 561 0.91 37.34 42.22
C LEU A 561 0.90 38.47 41.19
N GLN A 562 0.50 38.18 39.94
CA GLN A 562 0.32 39.21 38.93
C GLN A 562 -0.89 40.11 39.26
N PRO A 563 -0.74 41.44 39.37
CA PRO A 563 -1.85 42.34 39.67
C PRO A 563 -2.82 42.48 38.51
N ILE A 564 -4.12 42.56 38.82
CA ILE A 564 -5.21 42.77 37.84
C ILE A 564 -6.19 43.85 38.34
N SER A 565 -6.98 44.41 37.42
CA SER A 565 -7.99 45.43 37.72
C SER A 565 -9.40 44.87 37.53
N ALA A 566 -10.34 45.26 38.41
CA ALA A 566 -11.75 44.91 38.27
C ALA A 566 -12.35 45.53 36.98
N GLY A 567 -13.25 44.80 36.33
CA GLY A 567 -13.94 45.20 35.10
C GLY A 567 -13.14 44.99 33.80
N VAL A 568 -11.88 44.56 33.89
CA VAL A 568 -11.02 44.28 32.72
C VAL A 568 -10.93 42.77 32.50
N ALA A 569 -11.04 42.35 31.24
CA ALA A 569 -10.83 40.95 30.85
C ALA A 569 -9.35 40.70 30.56
N TYR A 570 -8.77 39.67 31.19
CA TYR A 570 -7.38 39.27 31.00
C TYR A 570 -7.31 37.89 30.33
N LEU A 571 -6.31 37.68 29.47
CA LEU A 571 -6.03 36.40 28.81
C LEU A 571 -4.70 35.83 29.33
N PHE A 572 -4.75 34.57 29.75
CA PHE A 572 -3.65 33.83 30.33
C PHE A 572 -3.54 32.47 29.64
N GLY A 573 -2.89 32.45 28.48
CA GLY A 573 -2.91 31.28 27.59
C GLY A 573 -4.34 30.95 27.15
N PRO A 574 -4.84 29.71 27.37
CA PRO A 574 -6.20 29.31 27.01
C PRO A 574 -7.26 29.80 28.00
N TRP A 575 -6.86 30.49 29.07
CA TRP A 575 -7.77 30.99 30.11
C TRP A 575 -8.13 32.45 29.90
N LYS A 576 -9.40 32.79 30.11
CA LYS A 576 -9.92 34.15 30.19
C LYS A 576 -10.45 34.41 31.59
N VAL A 577 -9.94 35.47 32.21
CA VAL A 577 -10.33 35.91 33.56
C VAL A 577 -11.09 37.23 33.45
N GLN A 578 -12.27 37.28 34.07
CA GLN A 578 -13.09 38.48 34.19
C GLN A 578 -13.49 38.66 35.64
N THR A 579 -13.43 39.91 36.11
CA THR A 579 -13.81 40.28 37.47
C THR A 579 -14.78 41.44 37.45
N GLU A 580 -15.77 41.42 38.33
CA GLU A 580 -16.75 42.48 38.51
C GLU A 580 -16.92 42.80 40.00
N LEU A 581 -17.11 44.07 40.33
CA LEU A 581 -17.39 44.51 41.71
C LEU A 581 -18.90 44.60 41.89
N LEU A 582 -19.42 43.81 42.82
CA LEU A 582 -20.84 43.73 43.15
C LEU A 582 -21.06 44.10 44.62
N ASP A 583 -22.25 44.61 44.93
CA ASP A 583 -22.66 44.88 46.30
C ASP A 583 -23.00 43.56 47.03
N GLU A 584 -22.85 43.53 48.36
CA GLU A 584 -23.04 42.32 49.17
C GLU A 584 -24.44 41.71 49.05
N ASP A 585 -25.47 42.54 48.84
CA ASP A 585 -26.87 42.16 48.67
C ASP A 585 -27.21 41.68 47.24
N HIS A 586 -26.26 41.76 46.30
CA HIS A 586 -26.46 41.29 44.93
C HIS A 586 -26.75 39.78 44.87
N ALA A 587 -27.76 39.38 44.08
CA ALA A 587 -28.26 38.00 44.03
C ALA A 587 -27.16 36.95 43.74
N ILE A 588 -26.27 37.23 42.78
CA ILE A 588 -25.14 36.36 42.41
C ILE A 588 -24.17 36.17 43.58
N VAL A 589 -23.93 37.22 44.37
CA VAL A 589 -23.03 37.15 45.54
C VAL A 589 -23.63 36.25 46.60
N GLN A 590 -24.92 36.40 46.90
CA GLN A 590 -25.62 35.56 47.87
C GLN A 590 -25.69 34.10 47.43
N GLU A 591 -25.87 33.84 46.13
CA GLU A 591 -25.88 32.50 45.56
C GLU A 591 -24.49 31.83 45.65
N LEU A 592 -23.46 32.47 45.11
CA LEU A 592 -22.12 31.88 45.04
C LEU A 592 -21.40 31.82 46.39
N ARG A 593 -21.71 32.73 47.32
CA ARG A 593 -21.16 32.71 48.69
C ARG A 593 -21.66 31.50 49.49
N ASN A 594 -22.93 31.11 49.28
CA ASN A 594 -23.55 29.99 49.97
C ASN A 594 -23.47 28.67 49.19
N ARG A 595 -22.88 28.69 47.99
CA ARG A 595 -22.67 27.50 47.17
C ARG A 595 -21.70 26.55 47.87
N LYS A 596 -21.95 25.25 47.72
CA LYS A 596 -21.00 24.20 48.14
C LYS A 596 -19.66 24.38 47.41
N PRO A 597 -18.54 23.94 48.01
CA PRO A 597 -17.24 23.97 47.32
C PRO A 597 -17.33 23.32 45.94
N LEU A 598 -16.76 24.01 44.95
CA LEU A 598 -16.67 23.55 43.58
C LEU A 598 -15.85 22.27 43.51
N THR A 599 -16.26 21.38 42.63
CA THR A 599 -15.63 20.10 42.35
C THR A 599 -14.89 20.15 41.01
N VAL A 600 -14.15 19.09 40.69
CA VAL A 600 -13.54 18.95 39.36
C VAL A 600 -14.59 18.93 38.24
N TRP A 601 -15.82 18.46 38.52
CA TRP A 601 -16.89 18.42 37.52
C TRP A 601 -17.39 19.80 37.13
N ASP A 602 -17.45 20.75 38.07
CA ASP A 602 -17.82 22.13 37.76
C ASP A 602 -16.82 22.72 36.76
N ILE A 603 -15.51 22.51 36.99
CA ILE A 603 -14.44 22.96 36.07
C ILE A 603 -14.58 22.30 34.69
N VAL A 604 -14.75 20.97 34.67
CA VAL A 604 -14.72 20.20 33.44
C VAL A 604 -15.99 20.41 32.60
N ARG A 605 -17.17 20.50 33.21
CA ARG A 605 -18.44 20.63 32.48
C ARG A 605 -18.73 22.07 32.06
N ASP A 606 -18.40 23.04 32.89
CA ASP A 606 -18.72 24.45 32.62
C ASP A 606 -17.57 25.17 31.90
N ASN A 607 -16.52 24.44 31.47
CA ASN A 607 -15.30 25.00 30.88
C ASN A 607 -14.68 26.11 31.74
N GLY A 608 -14.79 26.03 33.07
CA GLY A 608 -14.41 27.14 33.92
C GLY A 608 -15.02 27.11 35.30
N VAL A 609 -14.79 28.18 36.05
CA VAL A 609 -15.34 28.38 37.39
C VAL A 609 -15.79 29.82 37.59
N SER A 610 -16.80 29.97 38.43
CA SER A 610 -17.29 31.27 38.87
C SER A 610 -17.43 31.26 40.39
N TYR A 611 -16.86 32.26 41.05
CA TYR A 611 -16.85 32.36 42.51
C TYR A 611 -16.75 33.81 42.97
N VAL A 612 -17.07 34.05 44.24
CA VAL A 612 -17.05 35.39 44.85
C VAL A 612 -16.14 35.44 46.07
N PHE A 613 -15.56 36.61 46.32
CA PHE A 613 -14.73 36.86 47.50
C PHE A 613 -14.78 38.33 47.96
N PRO A 614 -14.51 38.63 49.24
CA PRO A 614 -14.48 40.02 49.73
C PRO A 614 -13.45 40.85 48.98
N ASN A 615 -13.80 42.09 48.61
CA ASN A 615 -12.86 42.99 47.97
C ASN A 615 -11.75 43.43 48.96
N ALA A 616 -10.52 43.60 48.45
CA ALA A 616 -9.40 44.17 49.20
C ALA A 616 -8.58 45.12 48.31
N PRO A 617 -7.58 45.83 48.83
CA PRO A 617 -6.92 46.94 48.12
C PRO A 617 -6.33 46.58 46.76
N GLN A 618 -5.90 45.32 46.58
CA GLN A 618 -5.27 44.85 45.35
C GLN A 618 -5.79 43.47 44.97
N LEU A 619 -6.22 43.32 43.71
CA LEU A 619 -6.55 42.03 43.12
C LEU A 619 -5.31 41.46 42.43
N VAL A 620 -5.04 40.19 42.67
CA VAL A 620 -3.90 39.47 42.11
C VAL A 620 -4.34 38.10 41.60
N VAL A 621 -3.66 37.58 40.58
CA VAL A 621 -3.74 36.17 40.22
C VAL A 621 -2.83 35.39 41.15
N ASP A 622 -3.42 34.55 42.00
CA ASP A 622 -2.71 33.73 42.97
C ASP A 622 -3.07 32.25 42.79
N CYS A 623 -2.21 31.55 42.04
CA CYS A 623 -2.32 30.11 41.82
C CYS A 623 -1.97 29.28 43.07
N SER A 624 -1.49 29.90 44.15
CA SER A 624 -1.03 29.21 45.36
C SER A 624 -2.04 29.24 46.52
N ALA A 625 -2.96 30.21 46.53
CA ALA A 625 -3.98 30.34 47.56
C ALA A 625 -5.08 29.26 47.46
N ARG A 626 -5.33 28.56 48.57
CA ARG A 626 -6.47 27.62 48.70
C ARG A 626 -7.74 28.38 49.06
N PHE A 627 -8.44 28.86 48.03
CA PHE A 627 -9.74 29.52 48.21
C PHE A 627 -10.80 28.56 48.76
N GLN A 628 -11.68 29.04 49.65
CA GLN A 628 -12.71 28.18 50.28
C GLN A 628 -13.62 27.53 49.25
N ALA A 629 -14.01 28.26 48.20
CA ALA A 629 -14.82 27.76 47.09
C ALA A 629 -14.14 26.65 46.29
N LEU A 630 -12.79 26.57 46.27
CA LEU A 630 -12.02 25.59 45.50
C LEU A 630 -11.36 24.51 46.38
N ARG A 631 -11.66 24.47 47.69
CA ARG A 631 -11.03 23.52 48.63
C ARG A 631 -11.26 22.05 48.28
N ALA A 632 -12.35 21.73 47.58
CA ALA A 632 -12.66 20.37 47.13
C ALA A 632 -11.96 20.00 45.81
N VAL A 633 -11.32 20.94 45.12
CA VAL A 633 -10.54 20.71 43.90
C VAL A 633 -9.10 20.34 44.26
N GLN A 634 -8.53 19.35 43.55
CA GLN A 634 -7.14 18.97 43.77
C GLN A 634 -6.17 20.10 43.41
N LYS A 635 -5.16 20.30 44.26
CA LYS A 635 -4.18 21.39 44.11
C LYS A 635 -3.49 21.39 42.74
N SER A 636 -3.18 20.21 42.21
CA SER A 636 -2.56 20.07 40.89
C SER A 636 -3.40 20.65 39.74
N ILE A 637 -4.73 20.73 39.89
CA ILE A 637 -5.64 21.36 38.92
C ILE A 637 -5.66 22.88 39.14
N THR A 638 -5.76 23.32 40.40
CA THR A 638 -5.79 24.75 40.71
C THR A 638 -4.46 25.45 40.40
N ASP A 639 -3.33 24.76 40.50
CA ASP A 639 -1.99 25.30 40.22
C ASP A 639 -1.81 25.74 38.74
N VAL A 640 -2.63 25.22 37.82
CA VAL A 640 -2.59 25.57 36.38
C VAL A 640 -3.69 26.55 35.96
N MET A 641 -4.52 26.98 36.90
CA MET A 641 -5.62 27.92 36.67
C MET A 641 -5.21 29.33 37.17
N PRO A 642 -5.54 30.40 36.43
CA PRO A 642 -5.31 31.77 36.88
C PRO A 642 -6.38 32.20 37.90
N ILE A 643 -6.32 31.63 39.10
CA ILE A 643 -7.25 31.91 40.20
C ILE A 643 -6.98 33.33 40.71
N VAL A 644 -8.02 34.16 40.76
CA VAL A 644 -7.97 35.51 41.33
C VAL A 644 -8.19 35.46 42.83
N SER A 645 -7.36 36.20 43.57
CA SER A 645 -7.52 36.50 44.99
C SER A 645 -7.25 37.99 45.26
N SER A 646 -7.46 38.41 46.51
CA SER A 646 -7.13 39.75 46.97
C SER A 646 -5.95 39.70 47.94
N SER A 647 -4.97 40.60 47.78
CA SER A 647 -3.80 40.71 48.67
C SER A 647 -3.78 42.05 49.42
N GLY A 648 -3.61 42.01 50.74
CA GLY A 648 -3.52 43.17 51.62
C GLY A 648 -4.05 42.85 53.02
N ALA A 649 -3.39 43.32 54.07
CA ALA A 649 -3.91 43.17 55.44
C ALA A 649 -5.21 43.95 55.60
N PHE A 650 -6.18 43.39 56.33
CA PHE A 650 -7.39 44.11 56.78
C PHE A 650 -7.09 45.21 57.81
N ASP A 651 -5.81 45.42 58.14
CA ASP A 651 -5.38 46.44 59.07
C ASP A 651 -4.94 47.69 58.30
N VAL A 652 -5.65 48.79 58.59
CA VAL A 652 -5.48 50.15 58.07
C VAL A 652 -6.26 50.45 56.77
N VAL A 653 -7.59 50.53 56.87
CA VAL A 653 -8.36 51.51 56.10
C VAL A 653 -9.23 52.31 57.06
N SER A 654 -8.92 53.61 57.11
CA SER A 654 -9.73 54.66 57.73
C SER A 654 -11.17 54.59 57.21
N THR A 655 -12.11 54.70 58.14
CA THR A 655 -13.53 55.02 57.94
C THR A 655 -13.86 55.68 56.58
N GLY A 656 -14.37 54.89 55.63
CA GLY A 656 -14.82 55.33 54.31
C GLY A 656 -15.04 54.17 53.34
N ASP A 657 -16.23 53.57 53.36
CA ASP A 657 -16.96 52.97 52.21
C ASP A 657 -16.31 51.95 51.24
N VAL A 658 -15.24 51.23 51.64
CA VAL A 658 -14.66 50.14 50.81
C VAL A 658 -15.01 48.73 51.33
N SER A 659 -15.61 48.60 52.52
CA SER A 659 -15.82 47.31 53.21
C SER A 659 -17.04 46.48 52.78
N SER A 660 -17.88 46.97 51.87
CA SER A 660 -19.19 46.36 51.54
C SER A 660 -19.25 45.68 50.17
N LYS A 661 -18.16 45.74 49.38
CA LYS A 661 -18.14 45.22 48.00
C LYS A 661 -17.49 43.84 47.91
N TRP A 662 -18.05 43.02 47.04
CA TRP A 662 -17.58 41.67 46.71
C TRP A 662 -17.06 41.64 45.28
N VAL A 663 -16.04 40.82 45.04
CA VAL A 663 -15.50 40.58 43.71
C VAL A 663 -16.13 39.29 43.19
N HIS A 664 -16.82 39.36 42.06
CA HIS A 664 -17.25 38.20 41.28
C HIS A 664 -16.20 37.89 40.22
N ALA A 665 -15.54 36.75 40.36
CA ALA A 665 -14.53 36.29 39.42
C ALA A 665 -15.07 35.13 38.58
N THR A 666 -14.90 35.25 37.27
CA THR A 666 -15.24 34.22 36.29
C THR A 666 -14.00 33.86 35.50
N VAL A 667 -13.61 32.60 35.54
CA VAL A 667 -12.42 32.04 34.88
C VAL A 667 -12.89 31.00 33.89
N THR A 668 -12.71 31.25 32.60
CA THR A 668 -13.20 30.41 31.50
C THR A 668 -12.04 29.88 30.65
N TYR A 669 -12.15 28.65 30.17
CA TYR A 669 -11.18 27.95 29.34
C TYR A 669 -11.71 27.81 27.91
N SER A 670 -10.91 28.18 26.92
CA SER A 670 -11.25 28.07 25.50
C SER A 670 -10.02 27.67 24.70
N GLY A 671 -9.56 26.42 24.86
CA GLY A 671 -8.21 25.99 24.47
C GLY A 671 -8.12 24.81 23.51
#